data_AF-A0ABD5F5J1-F1
#
_entry.id   AF-A0ABD5F5J1-F1
#
_cell.length_a   1.000
_cell.length_b   1.000
_cell.length_c   1.000
_cell.angle_alpha   90.00
_cell.angle_beta   90.00
_cell.angle_gamma   90.00
#
_symmetry.space_group_name_H-M   'P 1'
#
loop_
_entity.id
_entity.type
_entity.pdbx_description
1 polymer ?
#
loop_
_entity_poly.entity_id
_entity_poly.type
_entity_poly.pdbx_seq_one_letter_code
_entity_poly.pdbx_strand_id
1 'polypeptide(L)'
;MTINMQTAISHMRALMGKGVTYSQGGSRTGADGTADCSGAVYASLNAAGANLFAGNTDSMFRDLPKLGFSKTNPPYAYGDIFVWGIEGQSGGNAGHTGIFLDKDNVIHCNFTANGVSIDNYAAIHSYSNPPATVFRLAGQSGEPVTEPTKDAAKQENTKENMDNSGEVEEYSYIGKRLCLKGWHFASDPTKEATGGESDDDPGSSGSSGGAIGSVNWESIQSRAQFFVSICTELGIPKNTTLALAANAYSESTLDPAAAEANGMGKGYFQWSYAYNWGDVPNHMTRSYADAKFQIEYAKSYKAQWISVGYGSWEQFWSGAASPSDLTMAWLMSWERPAVATDRWAGFNRVVNVDALDFGNGRSATRSVKAVKQTKETFEGNAKEIIEIFDATNDKLLRTVDVEIKARKDIAEQNPNVEGVKWSGFDLCIDFEHKNPFYIQLVRVRADGARKVLHVQVLFFPHSSSRSDIGHDYCSDDYFMIICTDKKGKSEFVRDILGGLGWGIGPNEIPMCTFTVPIDEAKKFDGHMDCNVIIYKKMFDGIVKTITLNKDDETATIEIDHKMAEWEYRQIPNNYTVKNRTFPDVFCQSPFLHSTEWYIDADAEAHKEKINYAFSRQSHLEALDKAVELTDNLWWRVGTCYDRHLEIGEFGEKKNYIISETGQTERHLKIIDQVSITKEFEQVFNVATVYGEKSDSSQASLTLREAYLDQQQRGKPIIEGFPIVILNSTANKEQKNYYTNITKIASSNSLEFAILDEFSINLEQGKLIEKTISMNDIAPFEEGGKAISDEERSKQSMIAYKAAVKQLKSARRRDVIRVRIGELPCDLNVLDRVYFDYHNYVTLFDKCSRYCKKIYGASDDFYITQIETSFDNNLVETNVLTLSKELHRDGDNY
;
A
#
# COMPACT_ATOMS: atom_id res chain seq x y z
N MET A 1 7.26 -29.67 18.57
CA MET A 1 6.69 -28.32 18.38
C MET A 1 7.41 -27.42 19.38
N THR A 2 8.02 -26.34 18.92
CA THR A 2 8.78 -25.42 19.78
C THR A 2 8.05 -24.08 19.78
N ILE A 3 7.52 -23.68 20.93
CA ILE A 3 6.82 -22.40 21.09
C ILE A 3 7.86 -21.29 21.33
N ASN A 4 7.82 -20.23 20.52
CA ASN A 4 8.69 -19.06 20.70
C ASN A 4 7.98 -17.95 21.50
N MET A 5 8.28 -17.84 22.79
CA MET A 5 7.63 -16.83 23.65
C MET A 5 7.94 -15.38 23.27
N GLN A 6 9.07 -15.12 22.61
CA GLN A 6 9.34 -13.79 22.05
C GLN A 6 8.32 -13.45 20.95
N THR A 7 8.01 -14.40 20.08
CA THR A 7 6.99 -14.24 19.03
C THR A 7 5.60 -14.03 19.61
N ALA A 8 5.24 -14.76 20.68
CA ALA A 8 3.95 -14.60 21.35
C ALA A 8 3.81 -13.19 21.96
N ILE A 9 4.85 -12.70 22.64
CA ILE A 9 4.83 -11.36 23.26
C ILE A 9 4.86 -10.26 22.19
N SER A 10 5.61 -10.44 21.10
CA SER A 10 5.57 -9.53 19.95
C SER A 10 4.18 -9.47 19.32
N HIS A 11 3.47 -10.59 19.23
CA HIS A 11 2.08 -10.62 18.75
C HIS A 11 1.13 -9.88 19.72
N MET A 12 1.27 -10.05 21.03
CA MET A 12 0.51 -9.26 22.01
C MET A 12 0.77 -7.75 21.86
N ARG A 13 2.02 -7.34 21.62
CA ARG A 13 2.37 -5.93 21.34
C ARG A 13 1.81 -5.44 20.01
N ALA A 14 1.73 -6.30 18.99
CA ALA A 14 1.11 -5.96 17.71
C ALA A 14 -0.40 -5.73 17.86
N LEU A 15 -1.09 -6.54 18.68
CA LEU A 15 -2.50 -6.31 19.02
C LEU A 15 -2.70 -4.98 19.75
N MET A 16 -1.81 -4.65 20.70
CA MET A 16 -1.79 -3.34 21.37
C MET A 16 -1.60 -2.19 20.37
N GLY A 17 -0.63 -2.29 19.46
CA GLY A 17 -0.34 -1.26 18.45
C GLY A 17 -1.45 -1.07 17.41
N LYS A 18 -2.21 -2.14 17.09
CA LYS A 18 -3.39 -2.07 16.21
C LYS A 18 -4.61 -1.41 16.85
N GLY A 19 -4.57 -1.15 18.16
CA GLY A 19 -5.71 -0.56 18.89
C GLY A 19 -6.92 -1.50 18.98
N VAL A 20 -6.70 -2.81 19.11
CA VAL A 20 -7.81 -3.76 19.24
C VAL A 20 -8.65 -3.45 20.48
N THR A 21 -9.97 -3.49 20.32
CA THR A 21 -10.91 -3.19 21.42
C THR A 21 -11.32 -4.44 22.18
N TYR A 22 -11.63 -4.30 23.47
CA TYR A 22 -12.00 -5.46 24.28
C TYR A 22 -13.41 -5.95 23.93
N SER A 23 -13.54 -7.20 23.49
CA SER A 23 -14.84 -7.87 23.27
C SER A 23 -14.75 -9.38 23.45
N GLN A 24 -15.72 -9.93 24.20
CA GLN A 24 -15.92 -11.38 24.31
C GLN A 24 -16.89 -11.94 23.26
N GLY A 25 -17.57 -11.07 22.49
CA GLY A 25 -18.59 -11.46 21.51
C GLY A 25 -18.16 -11.34 20.04
N GLY A 26 -17.02 -10.69 19.77
CA GLY A 26 -16.44 -10.60 18.42
C GLY A 26 -15.49 -11.75 18.13
N SER A 27 -14.45 -11.52 17.33
CA SER A 27 -13.47 -12.56 16.95
C SER A 27 -12.63 -13.07 18.13
N ARG A 28 -12.54 -12.30 19.23
CA ARG A 28 -11.76 -12.56 20.46
C ARG A 28 -10.24 -12.66 20.25
N THR A 29 -9.78 -12.70 19.00
CA THR A 29 -8.39 -12.96 18.59
C THR A 29 -7.72 -11.74 17.98
N GLY A 30 -8.47 -10.65 17.77
CA GLY A 30 -8.02 -9.44 17.08
C GLY A 30 -8.25 -9.46 15.56
N ALA A 31 -8.88 -10.50 15.01
CA ALA A 31 -9.10 -10.64 13.57
C ALA A 31 -10.12 -9.64 13.01
N ASP A 32 -11.16 -9.31 13.78
CA ASP A 32 -12.18 -8.30 13.45
C ASP A 32 -11.94 -6.96 14.17
N GLY A 33 -10.73 -6.74 14.68
CA GLY A 33 -10.41 -5.57 15.50
C GLY A 33 -10.85 -5.69 16.98
N THR A 34 -11.39 -6.84 17.40
CA THR A 34 -11.78 -7.09 18.79
C THR A 34 -11.08 -8.31 19.39
N ALA A 35 -10.74 -8.25 20.68
CA ALA A 35 -10.08 -9.35 21.40
C ALA A 35 -10.56 -9.47 22.86
N ASP A 36 -10.40 -10.66 23.46
CA ASP A 36 -10.49 -10.82 24.92
C ASP A 36 -9.19 -11.37 25.52
N CYS A 37 -9.10 -11.45 26.85
CA CYS A 37 -7.88 -11.84 27.55
C CYS A 37 -7.33 -13.19 27.06
N SER A 38 -8.20 -14.20 26.98
CA SER A 38 -7.81 -15.56 26.56
C SER A 38 -7.56 -15.65 25.06
N GLY A 39 -8.43 -15.08 24.23
CA GLY A 39 -8.32 -15.13 22.78
C GLY A 39 -7.08 -14.40 22.27
N ALA A 40 -6.68 -13.30 22.92
CA ALA A 40 -5.42 -12.62 22.63
C ALA A 40 -4.20 -13.52 22.90
N VAL A 41 -4.21 -14.28 24.01
CA VAL A 41 -3.11 -15.20 24.33
C VAL A 41 -3.14 -16.44 23.42
N TYR A 42 -4.30 -17.03 23.11
CA TYR A 42 -4.40 -18.13 22.14
C TYR A 42 -3.91 -17.71 20.75
N ALA A 43 -4.32 -16.54 20.25
CA ALA A 43 -3.86 -16.00 18.99
C ALA A 43 -2.34 -15.80 18.99
N SER A 44 -1.79 -15.29 20.10
CA SER A 44 -0.35 -15.06 20.27
C SER A 44 0.45 -16.37 20.38
N LEU A 45 -0.09 -17.40 21.02
CA LEU A 45 0.52 -18.73 21.07
C LEU A 45 0.50 -19.40 19.70
N ASN A 46 -0.59 -19.27 18.94
CA ASN A 46 -0.67 -19.80 17.57
C ASN A 46 0.32 -19.07 16.64
N ALA A 47 0.45 -17.75 16.76
CA ALA A 47 1.48 -16.98 16.07
C ALA A 47 2.90 -17.43 16.46
N ALA A 48 3.09 -17.94 17.68
CA ALA A 48 4.35 -18.49 18.19
C ALA A 48 4.59 -19.97 17.85
N GLY A 49 3.75 -20.57 16.98
CA GLY A 49 3.91 -21.94 16.50
C GLY A 49 3.06 -22.99 17.24
N ALA A 50 2.10 -22.57 18.06
CA ALA A 50 1.07 -23.47 18.58
C ALA A 50 0.02 -23.80 17.51
N ASN A 51 -0.67 -24.92 17.68
CA ASN A 51 -1.84 -25.27 16.88
C ASN A 51 -3.02 -25.56 17.82
N LEU A 52 -3.59 -24.51 18.40
CA LEU A 52 -4.72 -24.57 19.32
C LEU A 52 -5.94 -23.89 18.71
N PHE A 53 -7.12 -24.50 18.86
CA PHE A 53 -8.38 -23.78 18.62
C PHE A 53 -8.56 -22.69 19.68
N ALA A 54 -9.24 -21.59 19.32
CA ALA A 54 -9.49 -20.49 20.24
C ALA A 54 -10.33 -20.96 21.43
N GLY A 55 -9.66 -21.17 22.58
CA GLY A 55 -10.29 -21.59 23.81
C GLY A 55 -10.81 -20.42 24.65
N ASN A 56 -10.97 -20.69 25.94
CA ASN A 56 -11.21 -19.67 26.96
C ASN A 56 -10.19 -19.82 28.09
N THR A 57 -10.25 -18.94 29.08
CA THR A 57 -9.35 -18.95 30.25
C THR A 57 -9.35 -20.29 30.99
N ASP A 58 -10.49 -20.99 31.05
CA ASP A 58 -10.61 -22.29 31.70
C ASP A 58 -9.90 -23.41 30.91
N SER A 59 -10.05 -23.41 29.58
CA SER A 59 -9.37 -24.37 28.70
C SER A 59 -7.84 -24.29 28.81
N MET A 60 -7.28 -23.12 29.16
CA MET A 60 -5.83 -22.93 29.26
C MET A 60 -5.16 -23.78 30.33
N PHE A 61 -5.87 -24.13 31.40
CA PHE A 61 -5.38 -25.07 32.41
C PHE A 61 -5.02 -26.44 31.82
N ARG A 62 -5.71 -26.82 30.73
CA ARG A 62 -5.52 -28.10 30.04
C ARG A 62 -4.65 -27.98 28.79
N ASP A 63 -4.68 -26.83 28.11
CA ASP A 63 -4.02 -26.66 26.82
C ASP A 63 -2.54 -26.25 26.95
N LEU A 64 -2.19 -25.39 27.93
CA LEU A 64 -0.80 -25.01 28.17
C LEU A 64 0.11 -26.21 28.50
N PRO A 65 -0.30 -27.19 29.34
CA PRO A 65 0.48 -28.41 29.54
C PRO A 65 0.74 -29.23 28.27
N LYS A 66 -0.20 -29.26 27.32
CA LYS A 66 -0.01 -29.96 26.03
C LYS A 66 1.07 -29.31 25.17
N LEU A 67 1.29 -28.00 25.34
CA LEU A 67 2.33 -27.24 24.67
C LEU A 67 3.69 -27.31 25.38
N GLY A 68 3.81 -28.09 26.46
CA GLY A 68 5.07 -28.23 27.21
C GLY A 68 5.25 -27.19 28.33
N PHE A 69 4.19 -26.50 28.73
CA PHE A 69 4.23 -25.64 29.92
C PHE A 69 3.99 -26.45 31.20
N SER A 70 4.66 -26.07 32.28
CA SER A 70 4.46 -26.62 33.62
C SER A 70 4.10 -25.52 34.61
N LYS A 71 3.29 -25.84 35.64
CA LYS A 71 2.97 -24.88 36.70
C LYS A 71 4.25 -24.45 37.41
N THR A 72 4.42 -23.14 37.62
CA THR A 72 5.57 -22.54 38.30
C THR A 72 5.11 -21.62 39.44
N ASN A 73 6.00 -21.43 40.40
CA ASN A 73 5.84 -20.45 41.48
C ASN A 73 6.75 -19.23 41.22
N PRO A 74 6.54 -18.09 41.90
CA PRO A 74 7.46 -16.96 41.83
C PRO A 74 8.91 -17.35 42.17
N PRO A 75 9.93 -16.66 41.60
CA PRO A 75 9.82 -15.51 40.72
C PRO A 75 9.35 -15.88 39.31
N TYR A 76 8.35 -15.15 38.84
CA TYR A 76 7.87 -15.26 37.46
C TYR A 76 8.87 -14.59 36.52
N ALA A 77 8.90 -15.04 35.27
CA ALA A 77 9.89 -14.67 34.29
C ALA A 77 9.24 -14.35 32.94
N TYR A 78 10.03 -13.74 32.05
CA TYR A 78 9.62 -13.41 30.69
C TYR A 78 9.03 -14.64 29.98
N GLY A 79 7.81 -14.51 29.46
CA GLY A 79 7.11 -15.58 28.76
C GLY A 79 6.33 -16.55 29.65
N ASP A 80 6.32 -16.36 30.98
CA ASP A 80 5.38 -17.07 31.84
C ASP A 80 3.95 -16.61 31.53
N ILE A 81 2.97 -17.52 31.60
CA ILE A 81 1.56 -17.21 31.35
C ILE A 81 0.79 -17.37 32.64
N PHE A 82 0.13 -16.30 33.10
CA PHE A 82 -0.76 -16.39 34.26
C PHE A 82 -2.18 -16.71 33.83
N VAL A 83 -2.86 -17.49 34.66
CA VAL A 83 -4.29 -17.79 34.54
C VAL A 83 -4.92 -17.51 35.90
N TRP A 84 -5.77 -16.49 35.96
CA TRP A 84 -6.59 -16.17 37.11
C TRP A 84 -7.93 -16.89 37.01
N GLY A 85 -8.26 -17.60 38.08
CA GLY A 85 -9.47 -18.39 38.21
C GLY A 85 -9.18 -19.80 38.77
N ILE A 86 -10.25 -20.55 39.00
CA ILE A 86 -10.21 -21.94 39.45
C ILE A 86 -10.51 -22.83 38.24
N GLU A 87 -9.69 -23.85 38.02
CA GLU A 87 -9.90 -24.85 36.96
C GLU A 87 -11.32 -25.44 37.05
N GLY A 88 -12.09 -25.35 35.96
CA GLY A 88 -13.50 -25.74 35.87
C GLY A 88 -14.52 -24.65 36.24
N GLN A 89 -14.07 -23.44 36.61
CA GLN A 89 -14.93 -22.30 37.00
C GLN A 89 -14.49 -20.96 36.38
N SER A 90 -13.53 -20.94 35.46
CA SER A 90 -12.90 -19.71 34.94
C SER A 90 -13.45 -19.23 33.59
N GLY A 91 -14.68 -19.62 33.24
CA GLY A 91 -15.32 -19.26 31.96
C GLY A 91 -15.88 -17.83 31.93
N GLY A 92 -15.85 -17.19 30.75
CA GLY A 92 -16.38 -15.83 30.55
C GLY A 92 -15.71 -14.80 31.47
N ASN A 93 -16.52 -13.98 32.17
CA ASN A 93 -16.04 -12.94 33.08
C ASN A 93 -15.36 -13.48 34.36
N ALA A 94 -15.40 -14.79 34.62
CA ALA A 94 -14.90 -15.38 35.86
C ALA A 94 -13.39 -15.69 35.85
N GLY A 95 -12.70 -15.48 34.72
CA GLY A 95 -11.27 -15.72 34.58
C GLY A 95 -10.55 -14.60 33.83
N HIS A 96 -9.24 -14.51 34.04
CA HIS A 96 -8.37 -13.56 33.33
C HIS A 96 -6.99 -14.15 33.04
N THR A 97 -6.32 -13.72 31.98
CA THR A 97 -5.01 -14.29 31.58
C THR A 97 -4.17 -13.30 30.79
N GLY A 98 -2.86 -13.53 30.76
CA GLY A 98 -1.87 -12.71 30.08
C GLY A 98 -0.46 -13.30 30.20
N ILE A 99 0.52 -12.59 29.66
CA ILE A 99 1.92 -13.05 29.59
C ILE A 99 2.81 -12.11 30.40
N PHE A 100 3.69 -12.67 31.24
CA PHE A 100 4.73 -11.93 31.95
C PHE A 100 5.80 -11.40 30.99
N LEU A 101 6.10 -10.11 31.13
CA LEU A 101 7.21 -9.44 30.47
C LEU A 101 8.47 -9.43 31.36
N ASP A 102 8.29 -9.53 32.66
CA ASP A 102 9.35 -9.69 33.66
C ASP A 102 8.72 -10.19 34.97
N LYS A 103 9.43 -10.07 36.11
CA LYS A 103 8.92 -10.53 37.41
C LYS A 103 7.71 -9.72 37.94
N ASP A 104 7.51 -8.51 37.45
CA ASP A 104 6.53 -7.55 37.97
C ASP A 104 5.50 -7.11 36.92
N ASN A 105 5.82 -7.14 35.62
CA ASN A 105 4.97 -6.59 34.56
C ASN A 105 4.36 -7.69 33.67
N VAL A 106 3.12 -7.49 33.25
CA VAL A 106 2.40 -8.38 32.34
C VAL A 106 1.75 -7.64 31.18
N ILE A 107 1.62 -8.29 30.03
CA ILE A 107 0.84 -7.84 28.89
C ILE A 107 -0.46 -8.67 28.77
N HIS A 108 -1.61 -8.00 28.70
CA HIS A 108 -2.91 -8.68 28.63
C HIS A 108 -4.00 -7.82 27.97
N CYS A 109 -5.01 -8.45 27.39
CA CYS A 109 -6.21 -7.77 26.90
C CYS A 109 -7.23 -7.64 28.04
N ASN A 110 -7.73 -6.44 28.34
CA ASN A 110 -8.68 -6.23 29.43
C ASN A 110 -9.73 -5.14 29.14
N PHE A 111 -10.82 -5.23 29.89
CA PHE A 111 -11.95 -4.32 29.78
C PHE A 111 -11.60 -2.89 30.20
N THR A 112 -10.80 -2.71 31.25
CA THR A 112 -10.49 -1.38 31.82
C THR A 112 -9.72 -0.49 30.84
N ALA A 113 -8.76 -1.06 30.11
CA ALA A 113 -8.01 -0.38 29.06
C ALA A 113 -8.72 -0.42 27.69
N ASN A 114 -9.87 -1.09 27.60
CA ASN A 114 -10.60 -1.38 26.36
C ASN A 114 -9.68 -1.91 25.24
N GLY A 115 -8.81 -2.88 25.56
CA GLY A 115 -7.82 -3.39 24.62
C GLY A 115 -6.65 -4.08 25.31
N VAL A 116 -5.52 -4.21 24.62
CA VAL A 116 -4.28 -4.76 25.18
C VAL A 116 -3.48 -3.67 25.88
N SER A 117 -3.07 -3.91 27.12
CA SER A 117 -2.22 -3.01 27.92
C SER A 117 -1.10 -3.79 28.62
N ILE A 118 -0.13 -3.03 29.14
CA ILE A 118 0.93 -3.52 30.01
C ILE A 118 0.70 -2.94 31.39
N ASP A 119 0.60 -3.82 32.39
CA ASP A 119 0.28 -3.43 33.76
C ASP A 119 1.15 -4.20 34.76
N ASN A 120 1.37 -3.61 35.94
CA ASN A 120 2.07 -4.27 37.04
C ASN A 120 1.19 -5.40 37.62
N TYR A 121 1.67 -6.64 37.56
CA TYR A 121 0.96 -7.85 37.96
C TYR A 121 0.47 -7.80 39.41
N ALA A 122 1.31 -7.35 40.35
CA ALA A 122 0.93 -7.27 41.75
C ALA A 122 -0.18 -6.23 41.97
N ALA A 123 -0.10 -5.09 41.29
CA ALA A 123 -1.14 -4.06 41.35
C ALA A 123 -2.47 -4.59 40.82
N ILE A 124 -2.50 -5.15 39.60
CA ILE A 124 -3.74 -5.66 38.99
C ILE A 124 -4.31 -6.87 39.73
N HIS A 125 -3.45 -7.73 40.29
CA HIS A 125 -3.88 -8.90 41.07
C HIS A 125 -4.45 -8.49 42.43
N SER A 126 -3.91 -7.45 43.07
CA SER A 126 -4.36 -7.00 44.40
C SER A 126 -5.79 -6.43 44.44
N TYR A 127 -6.33 -5.95 43.31
CA TYR A 127 -7.69 -5.38 43.25
C TYR A 127 -8.79 -6.40 43.62
N SER A 128 -8.58 -7.68 43.30
CA SER A 128 -9.57 -8.74 43.56
C SER A 128 -8.96 -10.00 44.18
N ASN A 129 -7.64 -10.08 44.28
CA ASN A 129 -6.85 -11.21 44.77
C ASN A 129 -7.36 -12.59 44.28
N PRO A 130 -7.56 -12.77 42.96
CA PRO A 130 -8.13 -13.99 42.43
C PRO A 130 -7.17 -15.17 42.59
N PRO A 131 -7.66 -16.42 42.71
CA PRO A 131 -6.81 -17.61 42.61
C PRO A 131 -5.99 -17.54 41.31
N ALA A 132 -4.68 -17.72 41.38
CA ALA A 132 -3.79 -17.60 40.23
C ALA A 132 -2.94 -18.86 40.06
N THR A 133 -2.84 -19.35 38.82
CA THR A 133 -1.89 -20.39 38.43
C THR A 133 -1.02 -19.84 37.30
N VAL A 134 0.31 -19.96 37.43
CA VAL A 134 1.26 -19.49 36.41
C VAL A 134 1.95 -20.67 35.75
N PHE A 135 2.14 -20.61 34.44
CA PHE A 135 2.69 -21.66 33.60
C PHE A 135 3.98 -21.19 32.93
N ARG A 136 5.03 -22.02 32.97
CA ARG A 136 6.35 -21.78 32.35
C ARG A 136 6.67 -22.87 31.34
N LEU A 137 7.19 -22.48 30.18
CA LEU A 137 7.61 -23.41 29.12
C LEU A 137 8.92 -24.14 29.49
N ALA A 138 8.96 -25.46 29.34
CA ALA A 138 10.15 -26.25 29.63
C ALA A 138 11.34 -25.88 28.72
N GLY A 139 12.54 -25.69 29.30
CA GLY A 139 13.76 -25.33 28.56
C GLY A 139 14.14 -23.85 28.60
N GLN A 140 13.36 -22.98 29.24
CA GLN A 140 13.82 -21.65 29.63
C GLN A 140 14.81 -21.76 30.80
N SER A 141 16.10 -21.93 30.53
CA SER A 141 17.15 -21.78 31.54
C SER A 141 17.23 -20.31 31.94
N GLY A 142 16.73 -20.01 33.15
CA GLY A 142 16.77 -18.67 33.73
C GLY A 142 18.18 -18.23 34.05
N GLU A 143 18.61 -17.14 33.42
CA GLU A 143 19.52 -16.21 34.09
C GLU A 143 18.70 -15.30 35.00
N PRO A 144 19.21 -14.93 36.19
CA PRO A 144 18.48 -14.10 37.13
C PRO A 144 18.39 -12.67 36.58
N VAL A 145 17.19 -12.25 36.20
CA VAL A 145 16.87 -10.84 35.94
C VAL A 145 16.90 -10.12 37.28
N THR A 146 18.00 -9.42 37.57
CA THR A 146 18.08 -8.50 38.71
C THR A 146 17.18 -7.30 38.48
N GLU A 147 16.17 -7.22 39.36
CA GLU A 147 15.29 -6.10 39.67
C GLU A 147 14.34 -5.58 38.58
N PRO A 148 13.15 -5.11 39.02
CA PRO A 148 12.10 -4.74 38.09
C PRO A 148 12.38 -3.37 37.52
N THR A 149 12.39 -3.26 36.20
CA THR A 149 12.11 -1.97 35.59
C THR A 149 10.66 -1.63 35.92
N LYS A 150 10.52 -0.73 36.89
CA LYS A 150 9.37 0.16 37.04
C LYS A 150 8.90 0.59 35.65
N ASP A 151 7.61 0.89 35.54
CA ASP A 151 7.08 1.78 34.50
C ASP A 151 8.16 2.74 34.04
N ALA A 152 8.37 2.82 32.72
CA ALA A 152 9.16 3.88 32.15
C ALA A 152 8.50 5.23 32.52
N ALA A 153 8.83 5.77 33.68
CA ALA A 153 9.60 6.99 33.66
C ALA A 153 10.77 6.72 32.72
N LYS A 154 10.57 7.04 31.43
CA LYS A 154 11.53 7.02 30.33
C LYS A 154 12.78 6.21 30.65
N GLN A 155 12.77 4.90 30.41
CA GLN A 155 14.05 4.21 30.29
C GLN A 155 14.73 4.85 29.09
N GLU A 156 15.78 5.63 29.35
CA GLU A 156 16.46 6.38 28.31
C GLU A 156 17.07 5.37 27.34
N ASN A 157 16.82 5.58 26.04
CA ASN A 157 17.44 4.76 25.01
C ASN A 157 18.96 4.92 25.10
N THR A 158 19.69 3.80 25.05
CA THR A 158 21.16 3.74 25.16
C THR A 158 21.77 3.28 23.84
N LYS A 159 23.10 3.43 23.72
CA LYS A 159 23.84 3.02 22.53
C LYS A 159 23.77 1.50 22.27
N GLU A 160 23.69 0.71 23.34
CA GLU A 160 23.67 -0.75 23.30
C GLU A 160 22.28 -1.29 22.95
N ASN A 161 21.20 -0.69 23.49
CA ASN A 161 19.84 -1.18 23.24
C ASN A 161 19.28 -0.74 21.87
N MET A 162 19.80 0.33 21.29
CA MET A 162 19.46 0.79 19.94
C MET A 162 20.40 0.22 18.86
N ASP A 163 21.41 -0.61 19.19
CA ASP A 163 22.28 -1.18 18.16
C ASP A 163 21.47 -2.02 17.16
N ASN A 164 21.65 -1.78 15.87
CA ASN A 164 20.94 -2.42 14.76
C ASN A 164 19.41 -2.25 14.83
N SER A 165 18.95 -1.07 15.23
CA SER A 165 17.52 -0.69 15.25
C SER A 165 17.17 0.17 14.05
N GLY A 166 15.91 0.10 13.60
CA GLY A 166 15.46 0.89 12.46
C GLY A 166 14.10 0.45 11.95
N GLU A 167 13.60 1.18 10.97
CA GLU A 167 12.29 0.97 10.37
C GLU A 167 12.24 1.59 8.96
N VAL A 168 11.40 1.01 8.10
CA VAL A 168 10.93 1.66 6.86
C VAL A 168 9.61 2.36 7.17
N GLU A 169 9.62 3.69 7.11
CA GLU A 169 8.47 4.52 7.49
C GLU A 169 7.54 4.77 6.31
N GLU A 170 8.13 4.99 5.13
CA GLU A 170 7.40 5.25 3.89
C GLU A 170 8.04 4.46 2.76
N TYR A 171 7.20 3.86 1.92
CA TYR A 171 7.65 3.26 0.68
C TYR A 171 6.62 3.45 -0.43
N SER A 172 7.10 3.48 -1.66
CA SER A 172 6.26 3.36 -2.85
C SER A 172 7.00 2.60 -3.92
N TYR A 173 6.28 1.74 -4.62
CA TYR A 173 6.82 1.05 -5.78
C TYR A 173 5.77 1.15 -6.87
N ILE A 174 5.99 2.03 -7.84
CA ILE A 174 5.02 2.33 -8.90
C ILE A 174 5.77 2.44 -10.21
N GLY A 175 5.38 1.60 -11.18
CA GLY A 175 6.18 1.40 -12.38
C GLY A 175 7.58 0.93 -12.00
N LYS A 176 8.57 1.29 -12.82
CA LYS A 176 9.97 0.98 -12.53
C LYS A 176 10.57 1.75 -11.34
N ARG A 177 9.83 2.52 -10.55
CA ARG A 177 10.40 3.43 -9.55
C ARG A 177 10.12 2.94 -8.13
N LEU A 178 11.16 2.47 -7.45
CA LEU A 178 11.14 2.07 -6.04
C LEU A 178 11.68 3.21 -5.18
N CYS A 179 10.84 3.72 -4.28
CA CYS A 179 11.19 4.75 -3.31
C CYS A 179 11.00 4.23 -1.89
N LEU A 180 11.97 4.48 -1.02
CA LEU A 180 12.05 4.03 0.37
C LEU A 180 12.53 5.17 1.25
N LYS A 181 11.91 5.37 2.40
CA LYS A 181 12.34 6.31 3.43
C LYS A 181 12.17 5.68 4.80
N GLY A 182 13.15 5.90 5.65
CA GLY A 182 13.17 5.34 6.99
C GLY A 182 14.45 5.68 7.73
N TRP A 183 14.78 4.86 8.72
CA TRP A 183 16.01 5.01 9.48
C TRP A 183 16.58 3.65 9.89
N HIS A 184 17.90 3.57 10.00
CA HIS A 184 18.65 2.43 10.51
C HIS A 184 19.88 2.93 11.27
N PHE A 185 20.02 2.48 12.51
CA PHE A 185 21.11 2.83 13.40
C PHE A 185 21.83 1.58 13.88
N ALA A 186 23.16 1.62 13.84
CA ALA A 186 24.01 0.66 14.52
C ALA A 186 25.18 1.40 15.15
N SER A 187 25.57 0.99 16.35
CA SER A 187 26.38 1.78 17.25
C SER A 187 27.84 1.31 17.30
N ASP A 188 28.82 2.18 17.01
CA ASP A 188 30.25 1.77 17.00
C ASP A 188 30.71 1.18 18.34
N PRO A 189 31.70 0.25 18.37
CA PRO A 189 32.05 -0.46 19.59
C PRO A 189 32.67 0.52 20.59
N THR A 190 32.35 0.36 21.88
CA THR A 190 33.06 1.07 22.95
C THR A 190 34.50 0.57 22.99
N LYS A 191 35.50 1.48 23.00
CA LYS A 191 36.91 1.09 23.15
C LYS A 191 37.08 0.43 24.52
N GLU A 192 37.53 -0.82 24.55
CA GLU A 192 37.89 -1.51 25.79
C GLU A 192 39.01 -0.76 26.52
N ALA A 193 38.78 -0.45 27.79
CA ALA A 193 39.79 0.08 28.69
C ALA A 193 40.80 -1.04 29.00
N THR A 194 42.01 -0.93 28.45
CA THR A 194 43.16 -1.71 28.90
C THR A 194 43.90 -0.90 29.97
N GLY A 195 43.97 -1.46 31.17
CA GLY A 195 44.57 -0.84 32.35
C GLY A 195 46.07 -1.13 32.52
N GLY A 196 46.68 -0.33 33.40
CA GLY A 196 47.82 -0.71 34.24
C GLY A 196 49.21 -0.18 33.85
N GLU A 197 49.65 0.87 34.56
CA GLU A 197 50.83 0.95 35.45
C GLU A 197 51.78 2.16 35.26
N SER A 198 51.93 2.91 36.38
CA SER A 198 53.09 3.66 36.96
C SER A 198 54.06 4.42 36.05
N ASP A 199 54.61 5.59 36.37
CA ASP A 199 54.65 6.47 37.53
C ASP A 199 55.20 7.83 37.02
N ASP A 200 55.28 8.82 37.91
CA ASP A 200 55.99 10.11 37.82
C ASP A 200 55.19 11.33 37.35
N ASP A 201 54.58 11.98 38.33
CA ASP A 201 54.45 13.44 38.40
C ASP A 201 55.82 14.00 38.88
N PRO A 202 56.38 15.07 38.29
CA PRO A 202 55.93 16.40 38.69
C PRO A 202 55.89 17.43 37.55
N GLY A 203 54.72 18.00 37.33
CA GLY A 203 54.59 19.46 37.22
C GLY A 203 54.52 20.10 35.83
N SER A 204 53.60 21.07 35.79
CA SER A 204 53.55 22.27 34.95
C SER A 204 52.68 22.25 33.68
N SER A 205 51.62 23.06 33.80
CA SER A 205 51.10 24.01 32.80
C SER A 205 50.59 23.46 31.48
N GLY A 206 49.26 23.55 31.33
CA GLY A 206 48.53 23.11 30.16
C GLY A 206 48.86 23.84 28.86
N SER A 207 48.50 23.17 27.77
CA SER A 207 48.11 23.79 26.51
C SER A 207 47.25 22.79 25.73
N SER A 208 45.93 23.00 25.78
CA SER A 208 44.96 22.33 24.94
C SER A 208 45.08 22.87 23.50
N GLY A 209 45.55 22.02 22.58
CA GLY A 209 45.39 22.25 21.14
C GLY A 209 43.93 22.08 20.76
N GLY A 210 43.20 23.19 20.64
CA GLY A 210 41.78 23.21 20.35
C GLY A 210 41.48 22.88 18.89
N ALA A 211 40.71 21.80 18.70
CA ALA A 211 39.88 21.63 17.51
C ALA A 211 38.81 22.74 17.47
N ILE A 212 38.52 23.26 16.28
CA ILE A 212 37.53 24.31 16.05
C ILE A 212 36.15 23.78 16.49
N GLY A 213 35.70 24.19 17.68
CA GLY A 213 34.42 23.76 18.24
C GLY A 213 34.11 24.29 19.64
N SER A 214 35.12 24.60 20.46
CA SER A 214 34.90 25.26 21.76
C SER A 214 35.42 26.70 21.73
N VAL A 215 34.54 27.69 21.52
CA VAL A 215 34.88 29.10 21.73
C VAL A 215 34.80 29.38 23.22
N ASN A 216 35.93 29.72 23.86
CA ASN A 216 35.89 30.28 25.20
C ASN A 216 35.42 31.73 25.08
N TRP A 217 34.12 31.95 25.30
CA TRP A 217 33.52 33.28 25.23
C TRP A 217 34.00 34.20 26.35
N GLU A 218 34.80 33.80 27.33
CA GLU A 218 35.43 34.73 28.29
C GLU A 218 36.81 35.22 27.81
N SER A 219 37.38 34.59 26.78
CA SER A 219 38.69 34.94 26.21
C SER A 219 38.54 35.73 24.91
N ILE A 220 39.01 36.98 24.91
CA ILE A 220 38.97 37.82 23.70
C ILE A 220 39.82 37.25 22.56
N GLN A 221 40.91 36.55 22.90
CA GLN A 221 41.75 35.83 21.94
C GLN A 221 40.97 34.67 21.29
N SER A 222 40.19 33.92 22.08
CA SER A 222 39.37 32.81 21.56
C SER A 222 38.23 33.31 20.67
N ARG A 223 37.58 34.44 21.03
CA ARG A 223 36.57 35.08 20.18
C ARG A 223 37.16 35.61 18.88
N ALA A 224 38.35 36.20 18.92
CA ALA A 224 39.07 36.65 17.73
C ALA A 224 39.43 35.48 16.81
N GLN A 225 39.91 34.36 17.35
CA GLN A 225 40.20 33.17 16.55
C GLN A 225 38.94 32.57 15.90
N PHE A 226 37.81 32.58 16.60
CA PHE A 226 36.52 32.17 16.05
C PHE A 226 36.09 33.07 14.88
N PHE A 227 36.17 34.39 15.05
CA PHE A 227 35.87 35.37 14.00
C PHE A 227 36.80 35.19 12.77
N VAL A 228 38.09 35.02 13.00
CA VAL A 228 39.10 34.79 11.94
C VAL A 228 38.82 33.49 11.19
N SER A 229 38.42 32.42 11.88
CA SER A 229 38.11 31.14 11.23
C SER A 229 36.96 31.26 10.23
N ILE A 230 35.90 32.01 10.59
CA ILE A 230 34.77 32.29 9.71
C ILE A 230 35.22 33.16 8.52
N CYS A 231 35.94 34.24 8.76
CA CYS A 231 36.43 35.10 7.68
C CYS A 231 37.35 34.34 6.71
N THR A 232 38.16 33.42 7.23
CA THR A 232 39.05 32.57 6.42
C THR A 232 38.25 31.57 5.59
N GLU A 233 37.20 30.94 6.15
CA GLU A 233 36.25 30.10 5.37
C GLU A 233 35.57 30.91 4.25
N LEU A 234 35.20 32.17 4.54
CA LEU A 234 34.58 33.09 3.58
C LEU A 234 35.58 33.67 2.55
N GLY A 235 36.85 33.24 2.58
CA GLY A 235 37.90 33.68 1.68
C GLY A 235 38.22 35.18 1.80
N ILE A 236 38.04 35.76 2.99
CA ILE A 236 38.36 37.17 3.25
C ILE A 236 39.87 37.28 3.50
N PRO A 237 40.60 38.17 2.78
CA PRO A 237 42.04 38.31 2.95
C PRO A 237 42.45 38.67 4.37
N LYS A 238 43.63 38.21 4.80
CA LYS A 238 44.17 38.42 6.17
C LYS A 238 44.00 39.86 6.67
N ASN A 239 44.41 40.86 5.89
CA ASN A 239 44.34 42.26 6.34
C ASN A 239 42.91 42.78 6.48
N THR A 240 42.00 42.36 5.59
CA THR A 240 40.57 42.70 5.68
C THR A 240 39.92 42.00 6.88
N THR A 241 40.25 40.73 7.13
CA THR A 241 39.79 39.97 8.30
C THR A 241 40.20 40.65 9.60
N LEU A 242 41.45 41.08 9.70
CA LEU A 242 41.96 41.80 10.86
C LEU A 242 41.27 43.16 11.06
N ALA A 243 40.97 43.89 9.98
CA ALA A 243 40.25 45.14 10.04
C ALA A 243 38.79 44.99 10.48
N LEU A 244 38.11 43.95 10.00
CA LEU A 244 36.75 43.61 10.44
C LEU A 244 36.74 43.19 11.91
N ALA A 245 37.69 42.38 12.34
CA ALA A 245 37.81 41.95 13.73
C ALA A 245 38.06 43.15 14.68
N ALA A 246 38.85 44.13 14.26
CA ALA A 246 39.09 45.35 15.04
C ALA A 246 37.84 46.22 15.20
N ASN A 247 37.03 46.36 14.15
CA ASN A 247 35.75 47.07 14.25
C ASN A 247 34.72 46.28 15.07
N ALA A 248 34.60 44.97 14.84
CA ALA A 248 33.70 44.11 15.60
C ALA A 248 34.07 44.02 17.09
N TYR A 249 35.35 44.11 17.42
CA TYR A 249 35.82 44.22 18.81
C TYR A 249 35.30 45.50 19.47
N SER A 250 35.38 46.64 18.78
CA SER A 250 34.91 47.92 19.31
C SER A 250 33.40 47.98 19.52
N GLU A 251 32.62 47.32 18.67
CA GLU A 251 31.15 47.36 18.71
C GLU A 251 30.54 46.28 19.60
N SER A 252 31.07 45.06 19.52
CA SER A 252 30.43 43.86 20.09
C SER A 252 31.33 43.06 21.01
N THR A 253 32.58 43.47 21.21
CA THR A 253 33.62 42.66 21.84
C THR A 253 33.80 41.29 21.17
N LEU A 254 33.60 41.24 19.84
CA LEU A 254 33.60 39.99 19.05
C LEU A 254 32.58 38.96 19.55
N ASP A 255 31.39 39.42 19.94
CA ASP A 255 30.27 38.56 20.31
C ASP A 255 29.08 38.77 19.36
N PRO A 256 28.72 37.77 18.53
CA PRO A 256 27.62 37.90 17.56
C PRO A 256 26.25 38.03 18.24
N ALA A 257 26.14 37.74 19.54
CA ALA A 257 24.92 37.93 20.32
C ALA A 257 24.86 39.27 21.07
N ALA A 258 25.92 40.10 21.01
CA ALA A 258 25.96 41.38 21.74
C ALA A 258 24.87 42.33 21.26
N ALA A 259 24.11 42.88 22.20
CA ALA A 259 23.10 43.91 21.94
C ALA A 259 23.68 45.31 22.13
N GLU A 260 23.17 46.28 21.35
CA GLU A 260 23.43 47.70 21.57
C GLU A 260 22.87 48.15 22.93
N ALA A 261 23.48 49.18 23.52
CA ALA A 261 23.03 49.75 24.80
C ALA A 261 21.55 50.18 24.83
N ASN A 262 20.98 50.52 23.67
CA ASN A 262 19.57 50.90 23.52
C ASN A 262 18.64 49.71 23.20
N GLY A 263 19.17 48.48 23.11
CA GLY A 263 18.42 47.23 22.90
C GLY A 263 17.87 47.00 21.49
N MET A 264 18.12 47.93 20.54
CA MET A 264 17.50 47.92 19.21
C MET A 264 18.32 47.19 18.14
N GLY A 265 19.65 47.05 18.30
CA GLY A 265 20.53 46.32 17.37
C GLY A 265 21.30 45.17 18.03
N LYS A 266 21.61 44.10 17.29
CA LYS A 266 22.44 42.95 17.76
C LYS A 266 23.46 42.52 16.71
N GLY A 267 24.67 42.14 17.14
CA GLY A 267 25.69 41.54 16.27
C GLY A 267 27.08 42.18 16.31
N TYR A 268 27.99 41.67 15.49
CA TYR A 268 29.39 42.08 15.36
C TYR A 268 29.55 43.55 14.97
N PHE A 269 28.76 44.04 14.01
CA PHE A 269 28.89 45.40 13.47
C PHE A 269 27.68 46.27 13.82
N GLN A 270 27.21 46.16 15.07
CA GLN A 270 26.02 46.78 15.66
C GLN A 270 25.52 48.03 14.92
N TRP A 271 24.43 47.91 14.15
CA TRP A 271 23.47 48.92 13.67
C TRP A 271 22.39 48.20 12.84
N SER A 272 21.44 47.54 13.51
CA SER A 272 20.29 46.90 12.85
C SER A 272 18.99 47.53 13.33
N TYR A 273 18.48 48.55 12.64
CA TYR A 273 17.15 49.06 12.92
C TYR A 273 16.12 47.97 12.63
N ALA A 274 15.29 47.64 13.63
CA ALA A 274 14.24 46.63 13.56
C ALA A 274 13.24 46.79 12.40
N TYR A 275 13.24 47.93 11.70
CA TYR A 275 12.26 48.25 10.65
C TYR A 275 12.76 48.09 9.20
N ASN A 276 14.07 47.90 8.96
CA ASN A 276 14.63 47.86 7.60
C ASN A 276 15.34 46.55 7.22
N TRP A 277 15.19 45.50 8.02
CA TRP A 277 15.81 44.20 7.76
C TRP A 277 14.77 43.09 7.86
N GLY A 278 14.13 42.77 6.74
CA GLY A 278 13.07 41.77 6.63
C GLY A 278 13.51 40.31 6.85
N ASP A 279 14.79 40.02 7.05
CA ASP A 279 15.32 38.63 7.02
C ASP A 279 16.46 38.35 8.03
N VAL A 280 16.71 39.19 9.04
CA VAL A 280 17.62 38.81 10.14
C VAL A 280 16.80 38.21 11.26
N PRO A 281 17.17 37.03 11.80
CA PRO A 281 16.52 36.50 12.97
C PRO A 281 16.53 37.55 14.09
N ASN A 282 15.37 37.82 14.70
CA ASN A 282 15.25 38.69 15.89
C ASN A 282 16.00 38.13 17.14
N HIS A 283 16.86 37.12 16.94
CA HIS A 283 17.57 36.34 17.93
C HIS A 283 18.94 35.95 17.33
N MET A 284 19.97 36.79 17.56
CA MET A 284 21.35 36.40 17.29
C MET A 284 21.92 35.68 18.50
N THR A 285 22.58 34.54 18.27
CA THR A 285 23.22 33.74 19.31
C THR A 285 24.71 33.58 19.05
N ARG A 286 25.43 33.00 20.01
CA ARG A 286 26.86 32.61 19.91
C ARG A 286 27.06 31.36 19.02
N SER A 287 26.30 31.26 17.93
CA SER A 287 26.35 30.15 16.97
C SER A 287 27.24 30.49 15.76
N TYR A 288 27.82 29.45 15.15
CA TYR A 288 28.59 29.58 13.92
C TYR A 288 27.74 30.14 12.76
N ALA A 289 26.50 29.68 12.66
CA ALA A 289 25.57 30.09 11.60
C ALA A 289 25.24 31.59 11.69
N ASP A 290 24.92 32.10 12.89
CA ASP A 290 24.60 33.52 13.09
C ASP A 290 25.83 34.42 12.85
N ALA A 291 27.00 33.97 13.32
CA ALA A 291 28.27 34.66 13.12
C ALA A 291 28.65 34.74 11.63
N LYS A 292 28.51 33.62 10.91
CA LYS A 292 28.75 33.54 9.46
C LYS A 292 27.75 34.39 8.68
N PHE A 293 26.47 34.31 9.01
CA PHE A 293 25.42 35.12 8.39
C PHE A 293 25.72 36.62 8.48
N GLN A 294 26.16 37.13 9.64
CA GLN A 294 26.48 38.55 9.78
C GLN A 294 27.67 38.99 8.92
N ILE A 295 28.71 38.16 8.80
CA ILE A 295 29.89 38.49 8.00
C ILE A 295 29.58 38.37 6.50
N GLU A 296 28.79 37.37 6.09
CA GLU A 296 28.28 37.24 4.71
C GLU A 296 27.36 38.40 4.33
N TYR A 297 26.46 38.81 5.24
CA TYR A 297 25.62 39.98 5.04
C TYR A 297 26.49 41.24 4.88
N ALA A 298 27.41 41.47 5.82
CA ALA A 298 28.34 42.60 5.77
C ALA A 298 29.18 42.62 4.49
N LYS A 299 29.50 41.45 3.90
CA LYS A 299 30.20 41.31 2.62
C LYS A 299 29.30 41.44 1.39
N SER A 300 28.00 41.21 1.51
CA SER A 300 27.02 41.31 0.40
C SER A 300 26.39 42.70 0.29
N TYR A 301 26.29 43.45 1.39
CA TYR A 301 25.50 44.68 1.47
C TYR A 301 26.29 45.93 1.08
N LYS A 302 26.72 45.99 -0.19
CA LYS A 302 27.49 47.10 -0.78
C LYS A 302 26.82 48.47 -0.61
N ALA A 303 25.49 48.52 -0.54
CA ALA A 303 24.72 49.76 -0.40
C ALA A 303 25.04 50.56 0.88
N GLN A 304 25.51 49.88 1.94
CA GLN A 304 25.92 50.54 3.19
C GLN A 304 27.25 51.28 3.08
N TRP A 305 28.09 50.94 2.10
CA TRP A 305 29.40 51.56 1.91
C TRP A 305 29.29 52.88 1.13
N ILE A 306 29.62 53.98 1.80
CA ILE A 306 29.69 55.31 1.18
C ILE A 306 31.16 55.71 1.11
N SER A 307 31.69 55.87 -0.10
CA SER A 307 33.09 56.27 -0.27
C SER A 307 33.26 57.74 0.15
N VAL A 308 33.89 57.95 1.30
CA VAL A 308 34.21 59.28 1.87
C VAL A 308 35.70 59.60 1.81
N GLY A 309 36.41 59.03 0.83
CA GLY A 309 37.84 59.27 0.61
C GLY A 309 38.80 58.22 1.19
N TYR A 310 38.30 57.13 1.77
CA TYR A 310 39.10 56.05 2.38
C TYR A 310 39.10 54.74 1.56
N GLY A 311 38.86 54.86 0.26
CA GLY A 311 38.82 53.73 -0.68
C GLY A 311 37.43 53.33 -1.13
N SER A 312 37.40 52.48 -2.16
CA SER A 312 36.21 51.82 -2.68
C SER A 312 35.93 50.52 -1.95
N TRP A 313 34.68 50.05 -2.06
CA TRP A 313 34.26 48.73 -1.59
C TRP A 313 35.20 47.62 -2.07
N GLU A 314 35.54 47.64 -3.35
CA GLU A 314 36.42 46.67 -3.98
C GLU A 314 37.85 46.73 -3.42
N GLN A 315 38.37 47.94 -3.17
CA GLN A 315 39.68 48.11 -2.54
C GLN A 315 39.72 47.58 -1.11
N PHE A 316 38.66 47.79 -0.32
CA PHE A 316 38.57 47.27 1.05
C PHE A 316 38.62 45.73 1.07
N TRP A 317 37.80 45.09 0.24
CA TRP A 317 37.73 43.62 0.17
C TRP A 317 38.94 42.98 -0.51
N SER A 318 39.75 43.73 -1.24
CA SER A 318 41.01 43.22 -1.81
C SER A 318 42.08 42.91 -0.76
N GLY A 319 42.00 43.52 0.43
CA GLY A 319 42.99 43.36 1.50
C GLY A 319 44.37 43.94 1.19
N ALA A 320 44.51 44.76 0.14
CA ALA A 320 45.79 45.28 -0.32
C ALA A 320 46.42 46.33 0.60
N ALA A 321 45.62 47.06 1.38
CA ALA A 321 46.10 48.06 2.34
C ALA A 321 46.42 47.43 3.71
N SER A 322 47.08 48.18 4.59
CA SER A 322 47.42 47.69 5.93
C SER A 322 46.15 47.45 6.78
N PRO A 323 46.16 46.54 7.77
CA PRO A 323 45.02 46.35 8.66
C PRO A 323 44.56 47.64 9.34
N SER A 324 45.49 48.54 9.68
CA SER A 324 45.17 49.86 10.25
C SER A 324 44.38 50.73 9.28
N ASP A 325 44.84 50.83 8.03
CA ASP A 325 44.17 51.64 6.99
C ASP A 325 42.79 51.08 6.64
N LEU A 326 42.68 49.75 6.55
CA LEU A 326 41.41 49.07 6.30
C LEU A 326 40.44 49.22 7.49
N THR A 327 40.95 49.20 8.72
CA THR A 327 40.12 49.44 9.92
C THR A 327 39.50 50.82 9.86
N MET A 328 40.29 51.85 9.50
CA MET A 328 39.81 53.22 9.31
C MET A 328 38.86 53.34 8.10
N ALA A 329 39.15 52.63 7.00
CA ALA A 329 38.29 52.62 5.83
C ALA A 329 36.90 52.07 6.13
N TRP A 330 36.81 50.97 6.90
CA TRP A 330 35.54 50.43 7.37
C TRP A 330 34.83 51.43 8.29
N LEU A 331 35.52 51.95 9.31
CA LEU A 331 34.94 52.92 10.25
C LEU A 331 34.33 54.14 9.53
N MET A 332 35.08 54.74 8.61
CA MET A 332 34.66 55.97 7.94
C MET A 332 33.65 55.74 6.82
N SER A 333 33.69 54.59 6.13
CA SER A 333 32.84 54.34 4.96
C SER A 333 31.59 53.52 5.28
N TRP A 334 31.63 52.64 6.29
CA TRP A 334 30.54 51.78 6.72
C TRP A 334 29.75 52.35 7.90
N GLU A 335 30.44 52.77 8.98
CA GLU A 335 29.81 53.20 10.23
C GLU A 335 29.61 54.72 10.32
N ARG A 336 30.52 55.51 9.72
CA ARG A 336 30.47 56.98 9.64
C ARG A 336 30.23 57.66 11.02
N PRO A 337 31.07 57.41 12.04
CA PRO A 337 30.92 58.08 13.33
C PRO A 337 31.22 59.58 13.22
N ALA A 338 30.65 60.38 14.13
CA ALA A 338 30.91 61.82 14.21
C ALA A 338 32.38 62.15 14.52
N VAL A 339 33.09 61.24 15.20
CA VAL A 339 34.51 61.36 15.54
C VAL A 339 35.19 60.04 15.21
N ALA A 340 36.24 60.08 14.39
CA ALA A 340 37.05 58.91 14.07
C ALA A 340 37.87 58.49 15.29
N THR A 341 37.83 57.21 15.64
CA THR A 341 38.61 56.61 16.73
C THR A 341 39.53 55.52 16.18
N ASP A 342 40.74 55.42 16.73
CA ASP A 342 41.69 54.38 16.33
C ASP A 342 41.31 53.03 16.95
N ARG A 343 40.48 52.26 16.22
CA ARG A 343 40.04 50.92 16.61
C ARG A 343 41.13 49.87 16.43
N TRP A 344 42.11 50.11 15.56
CA TRP A 344 43.19 49.16 15.27
C TRP A 344 44.14 49.06 16.46
N ALA A 345 44.60 50.20 17.00
CA ALA A 345 45.49 50.20 18.17
C ALA A 345 44.82 49.61 19.43
N GLY A 346 43.49 49.75 19.57
CA GLY A 346 42.71 49.15 20.65
C GLY A 346 42.65 47.62 20.55
N PHE A 347 42.33 47.11 19.37
CA PHE A 347 42.28 45.67 19.09
C PHE A 347 43.65 45.00 19.21
N ASN A 348 44.69 45.61 18.63
CA ASN A 348 46.05 45.05 18.64
C ASN A 348 46.71 45.05 20.04
N ARG A 349 46.11 45.72 21.04
CA ARG A 349 46.58 45.69 22.44
C ARG A 349 46.04 44.50 23.22
N VAL A 350 44.87 43.97 22.84
CA VAL A 350 44.12 42.96 23.59
C VAL A 350 44.06 41.61 22.89
N VAL A 351 44.32 41.58 21.59
CA VAL A 351 44.44 40.36 20.79
C VAL A 351 45.86 40.27 20.22
N ASN A 352 46.53 39.16 20.46
CA ASN A 352 47.79 38.84 19.81
C ASN A 352 47.50 38.41 18.37
N VAL A 353 47.60 39.35 17.43
CA VAL A 353 47.27 39.14 16.01
C VAL A 353 48.23 38.18 15.30
N ASP A 354 49.46 38.04 15.79
CA ASP A 354 50.46 37.13 15.23
C ASP A 354 50.22 35.66 15.63
N ALA A 355 49.46 35.45 16.71
CA ALA A 355 49.05 34.12 17.16
C ALA A 355 47.73 33.63 16.53
N LEU A 356 47.11 34.43 15.65
CA LEU A 356 45.89 34.03 14.95
C LEU A 356 46.21 33.15 13.75
N ASP A 357 45.52 32.01 13.64
CA ASP A 357 45.68 31.10 12.49
C ASP A 357 44.78 31.52 11.32
N PHE A 358 45.41 31.75 10.15
CA PHE A 358 44.78 32.13 8.88
C PHE A 358 44.86 31.03 7.81
N GLY A 359 45.40 29.84 8.13
CA GLY A 359 45.54 28.69 7.22
C GLY A 359 46.56 28.90 6.09
N ASN A 360 47.74 28.29 6.18
CA ASN A 360 48.76 28.39 5.12
C ASN A 360 48.51 27.41 3.94
N GLY A 361 48.55 27.93 2.71
CA GLY A 361 48.29 27.16 1.49
C GLY A 361 49.50 26.43 0.88
N ARG A 362 49.26 25.26 0.29
CA ARG A 362 49.73 24.84 -1.06
C ARG A 362 49.17 23.47 -1.48
N SER A 363 48.61 23.45 -2.69
CA SER A 363 48.26 22.30 -3.56
C SER A 363 47.13 21.37 -3.11
N ALA A 364 45.91 21.91 -3.08
CA ALA A 364 44.70 21.15 -3.28
C ALA A 364 44.29 21.21 -4.76
N THR A 365 44.48 20.12 -5.51
CA THR A 365 43.62 19.83 -6.65
C THR A 365 42.28 19.36 -6.08
N ARG A 366 41.44 20.33 -5.68
CA ARG A 366 40.01 20.11 -5.44
C ARG A 366 39.23 20.91 -6.48
N SER A 367 38.43 20.15 -7.20
CA SER A 367 37.43 20.52 -8.19
C SER A 367 36.59 21.74 -7.82
N VAL A 368 36.40 22.64 -8.78
CA VAL A 368 35.27 23.56 -8.79
C VAL A 368 33.99 22.77 -9.06
N LYS A 369 33.03 22.81 -8.13
CA LYS A 369 31.59 22.93 -8.43
C LYS A 369 30.77 23.31 -7.19
N ALA A 370 30.29 24.56 -7.23
CA ALA A 370 29.02 25.09 -6.73
C ALA A 370 28.46 24.67 -5.36
N VAL A 371 28.32 25.69 -4.49
CA VAL A 371 27.27 25.95 -3.48
C VAL A 371 26.52 24.73 -2.95
N LYS A 372 26.77 24.37 -1.69
CA LYS A 372 25.85 23.56 -0.88
C LYS A 372 25.61 24.27 0.45
N GLN A 373 24.33 24.49 0.74
CA GLN A 373 23.79 24.64 2.10
C GLN A 373 24.61 23.75 3.05
N THR A 374 25.07 24.28 4.19
CA THR A 374 25.65 23.43 5.25
C THR A 374 24.52 22.61 5.87
N LYS A 375 24.09 21.57 5.15
CA LYS A 375 23.68 20.31 5.76
C LYS A 375 24.80 19.98 6.75
N GLU A 376 24.49 19.78 8.02
CA GLU A 376 25.35 18.92 8.81
C GLU A 376 25.63 17.67 7.95
N THR A 377 26.87 17.24 7.83
CA THR A 377 27.23 16.06 7.05
C THR A 377 27.67 14.98 8.02
N PHE A 378 27.23 13.75 7.79
CA PHE A 378 27.69 12.60 8.56
C PHE A 378 29.22 12.47 8.46
N GLU A 379 29.94 12.61 9.58
CA GLU A 379 31.42 12.52 9.66
C GLU A 379 31.92 11.11 10.08
N GLY A 380 31.08 10.09 9.91
CA GLY A 380 31.44 8.69 10.20
C GLY A 380 31.92 7.94 8.95
N ASN A 381 32.82 6.97 9.14
CA ASN A 381 33.20 6.01 8.09
C ASN A 381 32.12 4.95 7.81
N ALA A 382 31.00 5.00 8.53
CA ALA A 382 29.92 4.05 8.34
C ALA A 382 29.19 4.30 7.01
N LYS A 383 28.64 3.24 6.42
CA LYS A 383 27.85 3.29 5.19
C LYS A 383 26.51 2.62 5.42
N GLU A 384 25.48 3.16 4.79
CA GLU A 384 24.18 2.50 4.71
C GLU A 384 24.02 1.87 3.33
N ILE A 385 23.59 0.62 3.32
CA ILE A 385 23.39 -0.16 2.11
C ILE A 385 21.99 -0.78 2.19
N ILE A 386 21.26 -0.75 1.09
CA ILE A 386 20.02 -1.50 0.93
C ILE A 386 20.29 -2.69 0.01
N GLU A 387 20.02 -3.89 0.50
CA GLU A 387 20.11 -5.13 -0.27
C GLU A 387 18.70 -5.60 -0.62
N ILE A 388 18.45 -5.82 -1.91
CA ILE A 388 17.16 -6.24 -2.45
C ILE A 388 17.27 -7.72 -2.81
N PHE A 389 16.36 -8.54 -2.31
CA PHE A 389 16.35 -9.99 -2.48
C PHE A 389 15.07 -10.44 -3.14
N ASP A 390 15.17 -11.41 -4.03
CA ASP A 390 14.00 -12.11 -4.57
C ASP A 390 13.35 -12.92 -3.45
N ALA A 391 12.09 -12.65 -3.14
CA ALA A 391 11.40 -13.29 -2.02
C ALA A 391 11.02 -14.74 -2.31
N THR A 392 11.12 -15.19 -3.56
CA THR A 392 10.77 -16.56 -3.96
C THR A 392 11.91 -17.56 -3.75
N ASN A 393 13.16 -17.07 -3.69
CA ASN A 393 14.36 -17.91 -3.65
C ASN A 393 15.52 -17.33 -2.81
N ASP A 394 15.28 -16.20 -2.11
CA ASP A 394 16.23 -15.49 -1.26
C ASP A 394 17.55 -15.08 -1.96
N LYS A 395 17.55 -14.98 -3.29
CA LYS A 395 18.72 -14.57 -4.06
C LYS A 395 18.84 -13.04 -4.05
N LEU A 396 20.03 -12.56 -3.70
CA LEU A 396 20.38 -11.14 -3.80
C LEU A 396 20.25 -10.67 -5.25
N LEU A 397 19.37 -9.69 -5.49
CA LEU A 397 19.12 -9.08 -6.79
C LEU A 397 19.99 -7.84 -7.00
N ARG A 398 20.06 -6.98 -5.99
CA ARG A 398 20.75 -5.69 -6.11
C ARG A 398 21.21 -5.18 -4.74
N THR A 399 22.38 -4.57 -4.74
CA THR A 399 22.92 -3.82 -3.60
C THR A 399 22.97 -2.35 -3.97
N VAL A 400 22.49 -1.47 -3.09
CA VAL A 400 22.37 -0.03 -3.34
C VAL A 400 22.98 0.73 -2.18
N ASP A 401 24.01 1.53 -2.45
CA ASP A 401 24.55 2.46 -1.47
C ASP A 401 23.56 3.61 -1.24
N VAL A 402 23.31 3.95 0.03
CA VAL A 402 22.35 4.99 0.40
C VAL A 402 23.03 6.10 1.20
N GLU A 403 22.71 7.36 0.85
CA GLU A 403 23.18 8.52 1.60
C GLU A 403 22.53 8.53 2.99
N ILE A 404 23.37 8.51 4.03
CA ILE A 404 22.94 8.69 5.41
C ILE A 404 22.47 10.13 5.61
N LYS A 405 21.25 10.30 6.12
CA LYS A 405 20.59 11.59 6.38
C LYS A 405 20.38 11.82 7.87
N ALA A 406 20.31 13.09 8.26
CA ALA A 406 19.99 13.48 9.62
C ALA A 406 18.48 13.34 9.91
N ARG A 407 18.14 12.80 11.10
CA ARG A 407 16.79 12.69 11.67
C ARG A 407 16.79 13.28 13.07
N LYS A 408 16.38 14.55 13.16
CA LYS A 408 16.34 15.31 14.43
C LYS A 408 15.22 14.82 15.35
N ASP A 409 14.10 14.44 14.77
CA ASP A 409 12.96 13.84 15.45
C ASP A 409 13.33 12.52 16.15
N ILE A 410 14.12 11.65 15.49
CA ILE A 410 14.65 10.43 16.12
C ILE A 410 15.66 10.78 17.22
N ALA A 411 16.52 11.78 17.01
CA ALA A 411 17.46 12.23 18.04
C ALA A 411 16.77 12.85 19.27
N GLU A 412 15.68 13.59 19.08
CA GLU A 412 14.88 14.19 20.15
C GLU A 412 14.18 13.13 21.01
N GLN A 413 13.75 12.02 20.39
CA GLN A 413 13.18 10.87 21.09
C GLN A 413 14.25 10.02 21.79
N ASN A 414 15.52 10.13 21.36
CA ASN A 414 16.65 9.32 21.81
C ASN A 414 17.87 10.18 22.20
N PRO A 415 17.72 11.13 23.16
CA PRO A 415 18.73 12.17 23.40
C PRO A 415 20.07 11.63 23.91
N ASN A 416 20.08 10.42 24.49
CA ASN A 416 21.27 9.80 25.08
C ASN A 416 21.95 8.78 24.15
N VAL A 417 21.49 8.65 22.90
CA VAL A 417 22.08 7.75 21.91
C VAL A 417 22.95 8.54 20.94
N GLU A 418 24.26 8.55 21.23
CA GLU A 418 25.24 9.24 20.41
C GLU A 418 25.20 8.75 18.95
N GLY A 419 25.14 9.68 18.00
CA GLY A 419 25.13 9.38 16.56
C GLY A 419 23.79 8.93 15.98
N VAL A 420 22.75 8.68 16.79
CA VAL A 420 21.41 8.23 16.32
C VAL A 420 20.76 9.20 15.35
N LYS A 421 21.11 10.49 15.46
CA LYS A 421 20.72 11.54 14.51
C LYS A 421 21.05 11.16 13.07
N TRP A 422 22.12 10.41 12.83
CA TRP A 422 22.55 10.00 11.50
C TRP A 422 22.03 8.62 11.13
N SER A 423 20.77 8.33 11.44
CA SER A 423 20.13 7.06 11.13
C SER A 423 19.27 7.12 9.88
N GLY A 424 18.88 8.30 9.42
CA GLY A 424 17.93 8.45 8.33
C GLY A 424 18.47 8.00 6.99
N PHE A 425 17.56 7.56 6.12
CA PHE A 425 17.83 7.37 4.72
C PHE A 425 16.59 7.73 3.89
N ASP A 426 16.82 8.09 2.63
CA ASP A 426 15.75 8.24 1.64
C ASP A 426 16.34 7.98 0.26
N LEU A 427 15.76 6.99 -0.42
CA LEU A 427 16.23 6.37 -1.64
C LEU A 427 15.09 6.35 -2.65
N CYS A 428 15.36 6.76 -3.88
CA CYS A 428 14.50 6.49 -5.03
C CYS A 428 15.35 5.98 -6.20
N ILE A 429 15.07 4.79 -6.69
CA ILE A 429 15.80 4.14 -7.79
C ILE A 429 14.85 3.63 -8.87
N ASP A 430 15.38 3.56 -10.09
CA ASP A 430 14.77 2.73 -11.12
C ASP A 430 15.12 1.26 -10.82
N PHE A 431 14.11 0.45 -10.53
CA PHE A 431 14.18 -0.98 -10.24
C PHE A 431 12.91 -1.66 -10.76
N GLU A 432 13.08 -2.68 -11.58
CA GLU A 432 11.99 -3.49 -12.11
C GLU A 432 12.35 -4.95 -11.89
N HIS A 433 11.45 -5.71 -11.29
CA HIS A 433 11.63 -7.14 -11.05
C HIS A 433 10.30 -7.86 -11.22
N LYS A 434 10.34 -9.07 -11.77
CA LYS A 434 9.14 -9.86 -12.09
C LYS A 434 8.55 -10.58 -10.89
N ASN A 435 9.36 -10.89 -9.89
CA ASN A 435 8.92 -11.60 -8.68
C ASN A 435 8.75 -10.65 -7.50
N PRO A 436 7.96 -11.02 -6.49
CA PRO A 436 8.00 -10.34 -5.20
C PRO A 436 9.42 -10.30 -4.65
N PHE A 437 9.78 -9.21 -3.99
CA PHE A 437 11.09 -9.01 -3.40
C PHE A 437 10.97 -8.38 -2.02
N TYR A 438 11.96 -8.61 -1.17
CA TYR A 438 12.09 -7.91 0.10
C TYR A 438 13.42 -7.15 0.14
N ILE A 439 13.57 -6.29 1.15
CA ILE A 439 14.82 -5.55 1.34
C ILE A 439 15.42 -5.84 2.71
N GLN A 440 16.72 -5.60 2.82
CA GLN A 440 17.43 -5.54 4.10
C GLN A 440 18.19 -4.21 4.17
N LEU A 441 18.15 -3.58 5.34
CA LEU A 441 18.98 -2.42 5.62
C LEU A 441 20.28 -2.92 6.24
N VAL A 442 21.42 -2.48 5.72
CA VAL A 442 22.73 -2.94 6.13
C VAL A 442 23.59 -1.73 6.47
N ARG A 443 23.87 -1.57 7.77
CA ARG A 443 24.84 -0.60 8.25
C ARG A 443 26.20 -1.26 8.28
N VAL A 444 27.12 -0.78 7.46
CA VAL A 444 28.54 -1.11 7.54
C VAL A 444 29.19 -0.11 8.47
N ARG A 445 29.68 -0.54 9.62
CA ARG A 445 30.30 0.32 10.63
C ARG A 445 31.74 0.69 10.28
N ALA A 446 32.33 1.60 11.05
CA ALA A 446 33.70 2.08 10.81
C ALA A 446 34.77 0.97 10.96
N ASP A 447 34.46 -0.08 11.72
CA ASP A 447 35.28 -1.29 11.90
C ASP A 447 35.10 -2.32 10.75
N GLY A 448 34.23 -2.04 9.79
CA GLY A 448 33.88 -2.94 8.69
C GLY A 448 32.82 -3.99 9.02
N ALA A 449 32.31 -4.03 10.26
CA ALA A 449 31.26 -4.96 10.65
C ALA A 449 29.93 -4.62 9.96
N ARG A 450 29.25 -5.64 9.44
CA ARG A 450 27.94 -5.53 8.81
C ARG A 450 26.85 -5.79 9.86
N LYS A 451 25.99 -4.80 10.07
CA LYS A 451 24.81 -4.88 10.92
C LYS A 451 23.59 -4.90 10.01
N VAL A 452 22.91 -6.05 9.97
CA VAL A 452 21.80 -6.31 9.05
C VAL A 452 20.50 -6.20 9.83
N LEU A 453 19.66 -5.26 9.42
CA LEU A 453 18.29 -5.13 9.89
C LEU A 453 17.36 -5.75 8.85
N HIS A 454 16.74 -6.87 9.25
CA HIS A 454 15.75 -7.57 8.44
C HIS A 454 14.44 -6.78 8.44
N VAL A 455 14.12 -6.18 7.29
CA VAL A 455 12.87 -5.47 7.10
C VAL A 455 11.77 -6.47 6.73
N GLN A 456 10.68 -6.48 7.49
CA GLN A 456 9.51 -7.34 7.22
C GLN A 456 8.54 -6.68 6.25
N VAL A 457 9.04 -6.18 5.11
CA VAL A 457 8.22 -5.59 4.04
C VAL A 457 8.45 -6.39 2.77
N LEU A 458 7.36 -6.91 2.22
CA LEU A 458 7.33 -7.60 0.93
C LEU A 458 6.81 -6.62 -0.13
N PHE A 459 7.59 -6.42 -1.18
CA PHE A 459 7.26 -5.59 -2.32
C PHE A 459 6.80 -6.49 -3.46
N PHE A 460 5.69 -6.12 -4.09
CA PHE A 460 5.17 -6.80 -5.25
C PHE A 460 5.55 -6.04 -6.53
N PRO A 461 5.92 -6.71 -7.62
CA PRO A 461 6.16 -6.12 -8.93
C PRO A 461 5.09 -5.11 -9.32
N HIS A 462 5.52 -3.94 -9.77
CA HIS A 462 4.63 -2.90 -10.25
C HIS A 462 5.18 -2.36 -11.56
N SER A 463 4.55 -2.67 -12.70
CA SER A 463 4.92 -2.11 -14.00
C SER A 463 3.71 -1.97 -14.91
N SER A 464 3.96 -1.67 -16.18
CA SER A 464 2.96 -1.76 -17.23
C SER A 464 2.84 -3.20 -17.74
N SER A 465 1.74 -3.46 -18.43
CA SER A 465 1.53 -4.69 -19.20
C SER A 465 2.71 -4.95 -20.15
N ARG A 466 3.00 -6.23 -20.43
CA ARG A 466 4.06 -6.57 -21.39
C ARG A 466 3.75 -5.97 -22.76
N SER A 467 4.80 -5.62 -23.51
CA SER A 467 4.66 -5.00 -24.84
C SER A 467 4.50 -6.01 -25.98
N ASP A 468 4.85 -7.27 -25.74
CA ASP A 468 4.75 -8.36 -26.72
C ASP A 468 3.66 -9.33 -26.29
N ILE A 469 2.82 -9.75 -27.23
CA ILE A 469 1.71 -10.68 -26.98
C ILE A 469 2.18 -12.10 -26.66
N GLY A 470 3.45 -12.42 -26.93
CA GLY A 470 4.05 -13.72 -26.61
C GLY A 470 3.94 -14.73 -27.75
N HIS A 471 4.11 -16.01 -27.41
CA HIS A 471 4.10 -17.10 -28.39
C HIS A 471 2.68 -17.44 -28.83
N ASP A 472 2.48 -17.54 -30.14
CA ASP A 472 1.21 -17.94 -30.74
C ASP A 472 1.14 -19.47 -30.89
N TYR A 473 0.36 -20.10 -30.01
CA TYR A 473 0.17 -21.55 -29.99
C TYR A 473 -0.72 -22.06 -31.14
N CYS A 474 -1.31 -21.19 -31.97
CA CYS A 474 -2.11 -21.60 -33.14
C CYS A 474 -1.31 -22.38 -34.20
N SER A 475 0.02 -22.32 -34.12
CA SER A 475 0.93 -23.01 -35.05
C SER A 475 1.48 -24.34 -34.52
N ASP A 476 1.23 -24.65 -33.24
CA ASP A 476 1.79 -25.83 -32.57
C ASP A 476 0.92 -27.06 -32.77
N ASP A 477 1.41 -28.04 -33.53
CA ASP A 477 0.66 -29.25 -33.86
C ASP A 477 1.14 -30.49 -33.07
N TYR A 478 0.99 -30.44 -31.75
CA TYR A 478 1.33 -31.56 -30.85
C TYR A 478 0.50 -31.53 -29.57
N PHE A 479 0.55 -32.65 -28.82
CA PHE A 479 0.01 -32.74 -27.47
C PHE A 479 1.13 -32.82 -26.43
N MET A 480 1.10 -31.94 -25.44
CA MET A 480 2.00 -31.98 -24.28
C MET A 480 1.43 -31.15 -23.14
N ILE A 481 1.47 -31.70 -21.92
CA ILE A 481 1.24 -30.95 -20.70
C ILE A 481 2.59 -30.61 -20.07
N ILE A 482 2.80 -29.32 -19.79
CA ILE A 482 4.03 -28.80 -19.20
C ILE A 482 3.71 -28.25 -17.82
N CYS A 483 4.27 -28.85 -16.78
CA CYS A 483 4.13 -28.39 -15.41
C CYS A 483 5.45 -27.75 -14.99
N THR A 484 5.44 -26.48 -14.60
CA THR A 484 6.67 -25.74 -14.24
C THR A 484 6.67 -25.44 -12.75
N ASP A 485 7.71 -25.91 -12.06
CA ASP A 485 7.88 -25.64 -10.63
C ASP A 485 8.38 -24.21 -10.37
N LYS A 486 8.37 -23.81 -9.09
CA LYS A 486 8.85 -22.48 -8.66
C LYS A 486 10.33 -22.19 -8.95
N LYS A 487 11.13 -23.21 -9.28
CA LYS A 487 12.54 -23.07 -9.65
C LYS A 487 12.71 -22.99 -11.18
N GLY A 488 11.63 -22.99 -11.94
CA GLY A 488 11.62 -22.99 -13.39
C GLY A 488 11.95 -24.35 -14.00
N LYS A 489 11.90 -25.43 -13.23
CA LYS A 489 12.07 -26.79 -13.75
C LYS A 489 10.73 -27.25 -14.32
N SER A 490 10.72 -27.55 -15.62
CA SER A 490 9.56 -28.12 -16.28
C SER A 490 9.57 -29.64 -16.24
N GLU A 491 8.43 -30.23 -15.91
CA GLU A 491 8.12 -31.65 -16.06
C GLU A 491 7.04 -31.81 -17.14
N PHE A 492 7.09 -32.93 -17.84
CA PHE A 492 6.25 -33.17 -19.02
C PHE A 492 5.35 -34.37 -18.77
N VAL A 493 4.07 -34.21 -19.08
CA VAL A 493 3.07 -35.28 -19.07
C VAL A 493 2.53 -35.44 -20.48
N ARG A 494 2.55 -36.68 -20.98
CA ARG A 494 2.12 -37.05 -22.33
C ARG A 494 1.01 -38.10 -22.35
N ASP A 495 0.82 -38.77 -21.22
CA ASP A 495 -0.15 -39.85 -21.08
C ASP A 495 -1.30 -39.37 -20.19
N ILE A 496 -2.46 -39.18 -20.80
CA ILE A 496 -3.72 -38.86 -20.11
C ILE A 496 -4.72 -40.01 -20.33
N LEU A 497 -5.67 -40.14 -19.40
CA LEU A 497 -6.73 -41.13 -19.40
C LEU A 497 -8.08 -40.43 -19.51
N GLY A 498 -8.98 -40.92 -20.37
CA GLY A 498 -10.34 -40.40 -20.47
C GLY A 498 -10.47 -39.11 -21.31
N GLY A 499 -9.37 -38.60 -21.87
CA GLY A 499 -9.34 -37.32 -22.57
C GLY A 499 -9.22 -36.12 -21.63
N LEU A 500 -9.58 -34.94 -22.13
CA LEU A 500 -9.60 -33.70 -21.35
C LEU A 500 -10.64 -32.72 -21.91
N GLY A 501 -11.01 -31.70 -21.14
CA GLY A 501 -11.86 -30.63 -21.64
C GLY A 501 -11.77 -29.36 -20.80
N TRP A 502 -12.30 -28.29 -21.35
CA TRP A 502 -12.43 -26.99 -20.70
C TRP A 502 -13.64 -26.21 -21.19
N GLY A 503 -14.15 -25.32 -20.34
CA GLY A 503 -15.20 -24.36 -20.68
C GLY A 503 -14.67 -22.93 -20.58
N ILE A 504 -15.04 -22.09 -21.55
CA ILE A 504 -14.69 -20.66 -21.58
C ILE A 504 -15.99 -19.86 -21.73
N GLY A 505 -16.09 -18.79 -20.97
CA GLY A 505 -17.18 -17.82 -20.95
C GLY A 505 -16.66 -16.42 -20.64
N PRO A 506 -17.53 -15.40 -20.77
CA PRO A 506 -17.16 -14.03 -20.46
C PRO A 506 -17.17 -13.77 -18.95
N ASN A 507 -16.23 -12.97 -18.46
CA ASN A 507 -16.09 -12.62 -17.06
C ASN A 507 -16.03 -13.82 -16.09
N GLU A 508 -15.49 -14.95 -16.53
CA GLU A 508 -15.31 -16.14 -15.70
C GLU A 508 -13.88 -16.66 -15.81
N ILE A 509 -13.44 -17.41 -14.79
CA ILE A 509 -12.17 -18.14 -14.82
C ILE A 509 -12.43 -19.50 -15.48
N PRO A 510 -11.92 -19.77 -16.69
CA PRO A 510 -12.04 -21.10 -17.31
C PRO A 510 -11.40 -22.17 -16.44
N MET A 511 -11.93 -23.39 -16.51
CA MET A 511 -11.40 -24.56 -15.82
C MET A 511 -11.12 -25.67 -16.83
N CYS A 512 -10.02 -26.39 -16.64
CA CYS A 512 -9.71 -27.61 -17.38
C CYS A 512 -9.55 -28.79 -16.42
N THR A 513 -10.04 -29.96 -16.83
CA THR A 513 -9.91 -31.19 -16.06
C THR A 513 -9.43 -32.33 -16.95
N PHE A 514 -8.50 -33.13 -16.42
CA PHE A 514 -8.00 -34.32 -17.07
C PHE A 514 -7.55 -35.36 -16.03
N THR A 515 -7.46 -36.62 -16.45
CA THR A 515 -7.00 -37.71 -15.57
C THR A 515 -5.66 -38.24 -16.07
N VAL A 516 -4.75 -38.57 -15.15
CA VAL A 516 -3.44 -39.16 -15.44
C VAL A 516 -3.27 -40.45 -14.64
N PRO A 517 -2.35 -41.35 -15.05
CA PRO A 517 -1.90 -42.44 -14.19
C PRO A 517 -1.40 -41.92 -12.83
N ILE A 518 -1.64 -42.65 -11.74
CA ILE A 518 -1.33 -42.16 -10.39
C ILE A 518 0.17 -41.90 -10.15
N ASP A 519 1.07 -42.54 -10.91
CA ASP A 519 2.52 -42.34 -10.81
C ASP A 519 3.00 -41.03 -11.45
N GLU A 520 2.17 -40.43 -12.30
CA GLU A 520 2.37 -39.11 -12.90
C GLU A 520 1.90 -37.98 -11.96
N ALA A 521 1.03 -38.28 -10.99
CA ALA A 521 0.48 -37.29 -10.04
C ALA A 521 1.57 -36.52 -9.26
N LYS A 522 2.73 -37.15 -9.02
CA LYS A 522 3.88 -36.53 -8.33
C LYS A 522 4.50 -35.33 -9.07
N LYS A 523 4.17 -35.16 -10.36
CA LYS A 523 4.61 -34.03 -11.20
C LYS A 523 3.78 -32.76 -10.96
N PHE A 524 2.66 -32.91 -10.26
CA PHE A 524 1.75 -31.84 -9.90
C PHE A 524 1.86 -31.58 -8.40
N ASP A 525 1.95 -30.30 -8.00
CA ASP A 525 1.95 -29.89 -6.60
C ASP A 525 1.53 -28.43 -6.44
N GLY A 526 0.77 -28.14 -5.39
CA GLY A 526 0.30 -26.80 -5.05
C GLY A 526 -0.34 -26.04 -6.23
N HIS A 527 -0.18 -24.72 -6.24
CA HIS A 527 -0.62 -23.82 -7.33
C HIS A 527 0.47 -23.66 -8.40
N MET A 528 1.06 -24.76 -8.86
CA MET A 528 2.09 -24.68 -9.90
C MET A 528 1.49 -24.37 -11.28
N ASP A 529 2.30 -23.74 -12.13
CA ASP A 529 1.94 -23.43 -13.52
C ASP A 529 1.85 -24.73 -14.33
N CYS A 530 0.76 -24.88 -15.08
CA CYS A 530 0.46 -26.07 -15.87
C CYS A 530 -0.16 -25.66 -17.21
N ASN A 531 0.60 -25.81 -18.30
CA ASN A 531 0.16 -25.48 -19.65
C ASN A 531 -0.24 -26.76 -20.38
N VAL A 532 -1.49 -26.83 -20.83
CA VAL A 532 -1.98 -27.93 -21.67
C VAL A 532 -1.93 -27.48 -23.12
N ILE A 533 -0.97 -27.98 -23.88
CA ILE A 533 -0.84 -27.70 -25.32
C ILE A 533 -1.42 -28.89 -26.08
N ILE A 534 -2.38 -28.63 -26.95
CA ILE A 534 -3.05 -29.65 -27.75
C ILE A 534 -3.49 -29.05 -29.08
N TYR A 535 -2.86 -29.50 -30.17
CA TYR A 535 -3.22 -29.21 -31.57
C TYR A 535 -3.77 -27.80 -31.82
N LYS A 536 -2.84 -26.85 -31.95
CA LYS A 536 -3.07 -25.42 -32.21
C LYS A 536 -3.74 -24.67 -31.06
N LYS A 537 -3.91 -25.28 -29.89
CA LYS A 537 -4.52 -24.67 -28.71
C LYS A 537 -3.64 -24.86 -27.50
N MET A 538 -3.75 -23.93 -26.57
CA MET A 538 -3.05 -23.94 -25.30
C MET A 538 -3.97 -23.43 -24.19
N PHE A 539 -4.13 -24.22 -23.13
CA PHE A 539 -4.78 -23.79 -21.90
C PHE A 539 -3.70 -23.40 -20.89
N ASP A 540 -3.59 -22.12 -20.58
CA ASP A 540 -2.63 -21.58 -19.61
C ASP A 540 -3.22 -21.72 -18.22
N GLY A 541 -2.76 -22.71 -17.44
CA GLY A 541 -3.42 -23.09 -16.20
C GLY A 541 -2.56 -23.03 -14.95
N ILE A 542 -3.24 -23.12 -13.81
CA ILE A 542 -2.66 -23.27 -12.49
C ILE A 542 -3.35 -24.46 -11.83
N VAL A 543 -2.58 -25.36 -11.23
CA VAL A 543 -3.14 -26.50 -10.51
C VAL A 543 -4.04 -26.02 -9.36
N LYS A 544 -5.28 -26.52 -9.35
CA LYS A 544 -6.31 -26.20 -8.35
C LYS A 544 -6.52 -27.36 -7.41
N THR A 545 -6.73 -28.56 -7.94
CA THR A 545 -7.05 -29.76 -7.15
C THR A 545 -6.44 -31.00 -7.77
N ILE A 546 -5.93 -31.89 -6.91
CA ILE A 546 -5.39 -33.20 -7.26
C ILE A 546 -6.18 -34.25 -6.47
N THR A 547 -6.97 -35.06 -7.17
CA THR A 547 -7.79 -36.11 -6.57
C THR A 547 -7.20 -37.47 -6.91
N LEU A 548 -6.66 -38.18 -5.92
CA LEU A 548 -6.07 -39.50 -6.10
C LEU A 548 -7.12 -40.60 -5.93
N ASN A 549 -7.29 -41.45 -6.93
CA ASN A 549 -8.07 -42.67 -6.84
C ASN A 549 -7.12 -43.87 -6.76
N LYS A 550 -6.98 -44.43 -5.56
CA LYS A 550 -6.07 -45.55 -5.29
C LYS A 550 -6.60 -46.89 -5.79
N ASP A 551 -7.91 -47.03 -5.97
CA ASP A 551 -8.51 -48.28 -6.43
C ASP A 551 -8.30 -48.46 -7.93
N ASP A 552 -8.45 -47.37 -8.69
CA ASP A 552 -8.27 -47.36 -10.15
C ASP A 552 -6.82 -47.00 -10.58
N GLU A 553 -5.93 -46.72 -9.63
CA GLU A 553 -4.56 -46.23 -9.87
C GLU A 553 -4.50 -44.99 -10.79
N THR A 554 -5.42 -44.05 -10.58
CA THR A 554 -5.51 -42.79 -11.35
C THR A 554 -5.46 -41.55 -10.46
N ALA A 555 -5.17 -40.41 -11.09
CA ALA A 555 -5.27 -39.09 -10.47
C ALA A 555 -5.99 -38.11 -11.39
N THR A 556 -7.03 -37.46 -10.89
CA THR A 556 -7.73 -36.38 -11.59
C THR A 556 -7.10 -35.05 -11.20
N ILE A 557 -6.68 -34.29 -12.21
CA ILE A 557 -6.07 -32.97 -12.07
C ILE A 557 -7.07 -31.94 -12.56
N GLU A 558 -7.41 -31.00 -11.70
CA GLU A 558 -8.19 -29.82 -12.03
C GLU A 558 -7.25 -28.61 -12.04
N ILE A 559 -7.28 -27.86 -13.13
CA ILE A 559 -6.53 -26.62 -13.29
C ILE A 559 -7.52 -25.48 -13.61
N ASP A 560 -7.33 -24.34 -12.95
CA ASP A 560 -7.99 -23.10 -13.34
C ASP A 560 -7.11 -22.35 -14.33
N HIS A 561 -7.70 -21.57 -15.23
CA HIS A 561 -6.94 -20.70 -16.11
C HIS A 561 -6.08 -19.73 -15.30
N LYS A 562 -4.97 -19.28 -15.89
CA LYS A 562 -3.98 -18.40 -15.29
C LYS A 562 -4.57 -17.12 -14.69
N MET A 563 -5.73 -16.69 -15.19
CA MET A 563 -6.52 -15.58 -14.65
C MET A 563 -6.80 -15.71 -13.14
N ALA A 564 -6.89 -16.93 -12.60
CA ALA A 564 -7.06 -17.18 -11.17
C ALA A 564 -5.99 -16.50 -10.30
N GLU A 565 -4.79 -16.23 -10.82
CA GLU A 565 -3.76 -15.54 -10.04
C GLU A 565 -4.15 -14.11 -9.66
N TRP A 566 -5.06 -13.48 -10.40
CA TRP A 566 -5.60 -12.16 -10.08
C TRP A 566 -6.40 -12.15 -8.76
N GLU A 567 -6.84 -13.31 -8.26
CA GLU A 567 -7.46 -13.43 -6.93
C GLU A 567 -6.43 -13.50 -5.79
N TYR A 568 -5.21 -13.98 -6.08
CA TYR A 568 -4.22 -14.29 -5.04
C TYR A 568 -3.58 -13.04 -4.41
N ARG A 569 -3.81 -11.87 -5.01
CA ARG A 569 -3.30 -10.60 -4.51
C ARG A 569 -4.37 -9.52 -4.50
N GLN A 570 -4.26 -8.64 -3.52
CA GLN A 570 -5.07 -7.45 -3.39
C GLN A 570 -4.33 -6.22 -3.88
N ILE A 571 -5.10 -5.25 -4.36
CA ILE A 571 -4.61 -3.90 -4.58
C ILE A 571 -4.12 -3.35 -3.22
N PRO A 572 -2.89 -2.82 -3.13
CA PRO A 572 -2.22 -2.60 -1.84
C PRO A 572 -2.89 -1.55 -0.94
N ASN A 573 -3.62 -0.60 -1.53
CA ASN A 573 -4.25 0.53 -0.85
C ASN A 573 -5.64 0.82 -1.44
N ASN A 574 -6.34 1.78 -0.85
CA ASN A 574 -7.57 2.30 -1.43
C ASN A 574 -7.22 3.29 -2.56
N TYR A 575 -7.75 3.04 -3.76
CA TYR A 575 -7.50 3.88 -4.93
C TYR A 575 -8.81 4.43 -5.48
N THR A 576 -8.93 5.76 -5.45
CA THR A 576 -10.05 6.45 -6.07
C THR A 576 -9.72 6.78 -7.53
N VAL A 577 -10.37 6.07 -8.44
CA VAL A 577 -10.26 6.29 -9.88
C VAL A 577 -11.38 7.22 -10.32
N LYS A 578 -11.03 8.30 -11.01
CA LYS A 578 -12.00 9.28 -11.54
C LYS A 578 -11.67 9.62 -12.98
N ASN A 579 -12.63 9.40 -13.88
CA ASN A 579 -12.56 9.82 -15.28
C ASN A 579 -11.32 9.26 -16.00
N ARG A 580 -11.02 7.96 -15.77
CA ARG A 580 -9.90 7.23 -16.38
C ARG A 580 -10.44 6.07 -17.22
N THR A 581 -9.73 5.70 -18.28
CA THR A 581 -10.08 4.58 -19.15
C THR A 581 -9.61 3.24 -18.58
N PHE A 582 -10.04 2.12 -19.15
CA PHE A 582 -9.58 0.80 -18.72
C PHE A 582 -8.07 0.63 -18.90
N PRO A 583 -7.47 0.97 -20.06
CA PRO A 583 -6.02 0.92 -20.22
C PRO A 583 -5.26 1.79 -19.23
N ASP A 584 -5.77 2.99 -18.91
CA ASP A 584 -5.15 3.89 -17.93
C ASP A 584 -5.13 3.33 -16.50
N VAL A 585 -5.92 2.29 -16.23
CA VAL A 585 -6.11 1.71 -14.90
C VAL A 585 -5.50 0.32 -14.86
N PHE A 586 -5.97 -0.61 -15.69
CA PHE A 586 -5.65 -2.04 -15.63
C PHE A 586 -4.40 -2.46 -16.40
N CYS A 587 -3.88 -1.63 -17.32
CA CYS A 587 -2.61 -1.93 -17.99
C CYS A 587 -1.37 -1.50 -17.17
N GLN A 588 -1.56 -0.99 -15.96
CA GLN A 588 -0.47 -0.53 -15.11
C GLN A 588 -0.75 -0.75 -13.62
N SER A 589 0.34 -0.70 -12.85
CA SER A 589 0.26 -0.66 -11.40
C SER A 589 -0.64 0.47 -10.87
N PRO A 590 -1.38 0.26 -9.77
CA PRO A 590 -1.39 -0.95 -8.93
C PRO A 590 -2.41 -2.02 -9.36
N PHE A 591 -3.16 -1.82 -10.44
CA PHE A 591 -4.27 -2.70 -10.83
C PHE A 591 -3.83 -3.86 -11.71
N LEU A 592 -2.76 -3.71 -12.49
CA LEU A 592 -2.16 -4.83 -13.19
C LEU A 592 -1.60 -5.85 -12.18
N HIS A 593 -1.98 -7.13 -12.33
CA HIS A 593 -1.46 -8.19 -11.47
C HIS A 593 0.06 -8.35 -11.62
N SER A 594 0.55 -8.67 -12.82
CA SER A 594 1.97 -8.91 -13.10
C SER A 594 2.35 -8.35 -14.47
N THR A 595 3.63 -8.02 -14.63
CA THR A 595 4.22 -7.57 -15.90
C THR A 595 4.20 -8.64 -16.98
N GLU A 596 3.92 -9.89 -16.61
CA GLU A 596 3.82 -11.00 -17.56
C GLU A 596 2.50 -11.03 -18.31
N TRP A 597 1.50 -10.24 -17.88
CA TRP A 597 0.22 -10.12 -18.56
C TRP A 597 0.27 -9.15 -19.73
N TYR A 598 -0.21 -9.60 -20.89
CA TYR A 598 -0.57 -8.74 -22.00
C TYR A 598 -2.05 -8.38 -21.88
N ILE A 599 -2.34 -7.08 -21.77
CA ILE A 599 -3.70 -6.56 -21.67
C ILE A 599 -4.05 -5.92 -23.01
N ASP A 600 -4.92 -6.58 -23.75
CA ASP A 600 -5.52 -6.04 -24.97
C ASP A 600 -6.83 -5.34 -24.61
N ALA A 601 -7.03 -4.14 -25.15
CA ALA A 601 -8.23 -3.35 -24.90
C ALA A 601 -8.77 -2.83 -26.22
N ASP A 602 -10.05 -3.07 -26.48
CA ASP A 602 -10.67 -2.63 -27.72
C ASP A 602 -10.92 -1.10 -27.76
N ALA A 603 -11.46 -0.63 -28.89
CA ALA A 603 -11.70 0.80 -29.11
C ALA A 603 -12.72 1.41 -28.13
N GLU A 604 -13.64 0.64 -27.57
CA GLU A 604 -14.64 1.13 -26.61
C GLU A 604 -14.06 1.16 -25.20
N ALA A 605 -13.26 0.17 -24.80
CA ALA A 605 -12.51 0.19 -23.54
C ALA A 605 -11.56 1.41 -23.42
N HIS A 606 -11.05 1.92 -24.55
CA HIS A 606 -10.27 3.15 -24.64
C HIS A 606 -11.09 4.44 -24.52
N LYS A 607 -12.41 4.38 -24.62
CA LYS A 607 -13.31 5.55 -24.52
C LYS A 607 -14.05 5.59 -23.20
N GLU A 608 -14.47 4.43 -22.71
CA GLU A 608 -15.29 4.30 -21.53
C GLU A 608 -14.52 4.71 -20.28
N LYS A 609 -15.19 5.44 -19.38
CA LYS A 609 -14.55 6.10 -18.24
C LYS A 609 -15.13 5.60 -16.94
N ILE A 610 -14.26 5.07 -16.08
CA ILE A 610 -14.67 4.57 -14.78
C ILE A 610 -14.49 5.60 -13.67
N ASN A 611 -15.43 5.60 -12.74
CA ASN A 611 -15.43 6.41 -11.52
C ASN A 611 -15.78 5.52 -10.33
N TYR A 612 -14.78 5.14 -9.55
CA TYR A 612 -14.98 4.23 -8.42
C TYR A 612 -13.86 4.35 -7.38
N ALA A 613 -14.18 4.05 -6.12
CA ALA A 613 -13.22 3.97 -5.03
C ALA A 613 -12.95 2.50 -4.68
N PHE A 614 -11.88 1.96 -5.25
CA PHE A 614 -11.45 0.58 -5.00
C PHE A 614 -10.88 0.47 -3.59
N SER A 615 -11.32 -0.53 -2.82
CA SER A 615 -11.03 -0.66 -1.39
C SER A 615 -10.36 -1.99 -1.05
N ARG A 616 -9.06 -2.11 -1.34
CA ARG A 616 -8.23 -3.32 -1.08
C ARG A 616 -8.84 -4.66 -1.55
N GLN A 617 -9.63 -4.62 -2.61
CA GLN A 617 -10.14 -5.82 -3.26
C GLN A 617 -9.04 -6.56 -4.04
N SER A 618 -9.29 -7.82 -4.41
CA SER A 618 -8.41 -8.58 -5.31
C SER A 618 -8.27 -7.88 -6.67
N HIS A 619 -7.22 -8.20 -7.43
CA HIS A 619 -7.09 -7.65 -8.78
C HIS A 619 -8.27 -8.05 -9.67
N LEU A 620 -8.77 -9.28 -9.51
CA LEU A 620 -9.93 -9.78 -10.25
C LEU A 620 -11.22 -9.05 -9.84
N GLU A 621 -11.49 -8.93 -8.54
CA GLU A 621 -12.64 -8.20 -8.02
C GLU A 621 -12.64 -6.74 -8.48
N ALA A 622 -11.46 -6.12 -8.65
CA ALA A 622 -11.33 -4.78 -9.22
C ALA A 622 -11.69 -4.73 -10.70
N LEU A 623 -11.24 -5.70 -11.48
CA LEU A 623 -11.58 -5.81 -12.89
C LEU A 623 -13.08 -6.04 -13.09
N ASP A 624 -13.66 -7.01 -12.36
CA ASP A 624 -15.09 -7.32 -12.39
C ASP A 624 -15.92 -6.09 -12.05
N LYS A 625 -15.57 -5.41 -10.93
CA LYS A 625 -16.31 -4.21 -10.54
C LYS A 625 -16.18 -3.09 -11.56
N ALA A 626 -15.01 -2.90 -12.17
CA ALA A 626 -14.85 -1.88 -13.20
C ALA A 626 -15.70 -2.17 -14.44
N VAL A 627 -15.72 -3.42 -14.90
CA VAL A 627 -16.52 -3.87 -16.03
C VAL A 627 -18.03 -3.75 -15.72
N GLU A 628 -18.46 -4.13 -14.52
CA GLU A 628 -19.83 -3.98 -14.02
C GLU A 628 -20.35 -2.54 -14.12
N LEU A 629 -19.50 -1.56 -13.80
CA LEU A 629 -19.85 -0.13 -13.85
C LEU A 629 -20.15 0.37 -15.27
N THR A 630 -19.75 -0.37 -16.32
CA THR A 630 -20.02 -0.03 -17.73
C THR A 630 -21.30 -0.68 -18.25
N ASP A 631 -21.81 -0.17 -19.38
CA ASP A 631 -23.04 -0.70 -20.00
C ASP A 631 -22.81 -2.01 -20.75
N ASN A 632 -21.63 -2.18 -21.37
CA ASN A 632 -21.39 -3.19 -22.41
C ASN A 632 -19.98 -3.77 -22.45
N LEU A 633 -19.03 -3.35 -21.59
CA LEU A 633 -17.69 -3.94 -21.62
C LEU A 633 -17.66 -5.31 -20.95
N TRP A 634 -16.67 -6.11 -21.27
CA TRP A 634 -16.43 -7.44 -20.73
C TRP A 634 -14.93 -7.65 -20.63
N TRP A 635 -14.53 -8.69 -19.91
CA TRP A 635 -13.21 -9.27 -20.07
C TRP A 635 -13.34 -10.73 -20.49
N ARG A 636 -12.38 -11.20 -21.29
CA ARG A 636 -12.28 -12.61 -21.70
C ARG A 636 -10.82 -13.02 -21.77
N VAL A 637 -10.60 -14.32 -21.65
CA VAL A 637 -9.31 -14.99 -21.92
C VAL A 637 -9.49 -15.97 -23.06
N GLY A 638 -8.40 -16.41 -23.68
CA GLY A 638 -8.42 -17.31 -24.83
C GLY A 638 -7.54 -18.53 -24.65
N THR A 639 -7.39 -19.32 -25.71
CA THR A 639 -6.57 -20.54 -25.73
C THR A 639 -5.39 -20.47 -26.70
N CYS A 640 -4.96 -19.26 -27.05
CA CYS A 640 -3.92 -19.03 -28.05
C CYS A 640 -2.60 -18.53 -27.46
N TYR A 641 -2.66 -17.82 -26.33
CA TYR A 641 -1.55 -17.07 -25.76
C TYR A 641 -1.50 -17.26 -24.25
N ASP A 642 -0.30 -17.25 -23.68
CA ASP A 642 -0.09 -17.26 -22.22
C ASP A 642 -0.39 -15.88 -21.63
N ARG A 643 -1.02 -15.82 -20.45
CA ARG A 643 -1.31 -14.58 -19.71
C ARG A 643 -1.83 -13.43 -20.61
N HIS A 644 -2.80 -13.73 -21.46
CA HIS A 644 -3.43 -12.79 -22.37
C HIS A 644 -4.86 -12.48 -21.89
N LEU A 645 -5.12 -11.20 -21.60
CA LEU A 645 -6.42 -10.71 -21.16
C LEU A 645 -6.95 -9.69 -22.16
N GLU A 646 -8.16 -9.90 -22.66
CA GLU A 646 -8.85 -8.94 -23.52
C GLU A 646 -9.95 -8.23 -22.75
N ILE A 647 -10.08 -6.91 -22.92
CA ILE A 647 -11.12 -6.08 -22.32
C ILE A 647 -11.82 -5.27 -23.41
N GLY A 648 -13.16 -5.35 -23.51
CA GLY A 648 -13.86 -4.69 -24.60
C GLY A 648 -15.36 -4.90 -24.64
N GLU A 649 -16.05 -4.21 -25.57
CA GLU A 649 -17.44 -4.51 -25.92
C GLU A 649 -17.55 -5.80 -26.73
N PHE A 650 -16.49 -6.12 -27.50
CA PHE A 650 -16.42 -7.26 -28.42
C PHE A 650 -17.52 -7.24 -29.50
N GLY A 651 -17.91 -8.40 -30.03
CA GLY A 651 -18.87 -8.50 -31.12
C GLY A 651 -18.27 -8.34 -32.52
N GLU A 652 -16.97 -8.57 -32.68
CA GLU A 652 -16.39 -8.68 -34.03
C GLU A 652 -17.08 -9.83 -34.77
N LYS A 653 -17.56 -9.56 -35.99
CA LYS A 653 -18.11 -10.61 -36.85
C LYS A 653 -16.97 -11.38 -37.47
N LYS A 654 -16.77 -12.62 -37.02
CA LYS A 654 -15.81 -13.54 -37.62
C LYS A 654 -16.41 -14.16 -38.89
N ASN A 655 -15.55 -14.48 -39.85
CA ASN A 655 -15.95 -15.00 -41.16
C ASN A 655 -16.24 -16.52 -41.13
N TYR A 656 -17.03 -16.95 -40.15
CA TYR A 656 -17.43 -18.35 -39.95
C TYR A 656 -18.94 -18.52 -40.08
N ILE A 657 -19.33 -19.61 -40.74
CA ILE A 657 -20.70 -20.06 -40.92
C ILE A 657 -20.86 -21.38 -40.19
N ILE A 658 -21.78 -21.45 -39.24
CA ILE A 658 -22.17 -22.68 -38.56
C ILE A 658 -23.42 -23.23 -39.26
N SER A 659 -23.32 -24.44 -39.83
CA SER A 659 -24.41 -25.00 -40.64
C SER A 659 -24.42 -26.53 -40.71
N GLU A 660 -25.57 -27.12 -41.08
CA GLU A 660 -25.71 -28.58 -41.30
C GLU A 660 -24.93 -29.07 -42.54
N THR A 661 -24.67 -28.16 -43.48
CA THR A 661 -24.01 -28.45 -44.76
C THR A 661 -22.79 -27.57 -44.98
N GLY A 662 -21.82 -28.07 -45.75
CA GLY A 662 -20.54 -27.39 -46.00
C GLY A 662 -19.39 -27.99 -45.18
N GLN A 663 -18.23 -28.10 -45.82
CA GLN A 663 -16.96 -28.48 -45.20
C GLN A 663 -15.85 -27.66 -45.86
N THR A 664 -15.70 -26.43 -45.40
CA THR A 664 -14.54 -25.58 -45.72
C THR A 664 -14.01 -25.04 -44.40
N GLU A 665 -12.80 -24.49 -44.38
CA GLU A 665 -12.22 -23.86 -43.18
C GLU A 665 -13.13 -22.77 -42.58
N ARG A 666 -14.03 -22.17 -43.38
CA ARG A 666 -15.00 -21.15 -42.93
C ARG A 666 -16.37 -21.72 -42.58
N HIS A 667 -16.67 -22.97 -42.95
CA HIS A 667 -17.94 -23.62 -42.67
C HIS A 667 -17.76 -24.65 -41.55
N LEU A 668 -18.16 -24.25 -40.35
CA LEU A 668 -18.15 -25.10 -39.16
C LEU A 668 -19.37 -26.02 -39.20
N LYS A 669 -19.14 -27.26 -39.61
CA LYS A 669 -20.20 -28.25 -39.76
C LYS A 669 -20.78 -28.63 -38.40
N ILE A 670 -22.10 -28.58 -38.28
CA ILE A 670 -22.84 -29.14 -37.15
C ILE A 670 -22.76 -30.68 -37.23
N ILE A 671 -22.26 -31.31 -36.17
CA ILE A 671 -22.01 -32.76 -36.14
C ILE A 671 -23.00 -33.56 -35.27
N ASP A 672 -23.86 -32.88 -34.51
CA ASP A 672 -24.87 -33.50 -33.64
C ASP A 672 -26.15 -32.62 -33.57
N GLN A 673 -27.14 -33.05 -32.80
CA GLN A 673 -28.41 -32.33 -32.64
C GLN A 673 -28.21 -30.92 -32.04
N VAL A 674 -28.92 -29.95 -32.63
CA VAL A 674 -29.03 -28.59 -32.10
C VAL A 674 -30.09 -28.55 -31.00
N SER A 675 -29.72 -28.07 -29.81
CA SER A 675 -30.68 -27.84 -28.72
C SER A 675 -31.01 -26.36 -28.59
N ILE A 676 -32.28 -26.03 -28.41
CA ILE A 676 -32.74 -24.66 -28.18
C ILE A 676 -33.53 -24.60 -26.89
N THR A 677 -33.05 -23.82 -25.94
CA THR A 677 -33.67 -23.60 -24.63
C THR A 677 -34.23 -22.19 -24.59
N LYS A 678 -35.46 -22.05 -24.08
CA LYS A 678 -36.09 -20.75 -23.81
C LYS A 678 -36.24 -20.58 -22.32
N GLU A 679 -35.59 -19.58 -21.76
CA GLU A 679 -35.49 -19.37 -20.33
C GLU A 679 -36.34 -18.17 -19.91
N PHE A 680 -37.22 -18.40 -18.93
CA PHE A 680 -38.18 -17.40 -18.43
C PHE A 680 -38.09 -17.21 -16.91
N GLU A 681 -37.15 -17.86 -16.22
CA GLU A 681 -37.15 -17.94 -14.75
C GLU A 681 -36.80 -16.61 -14.07
N GLN A 682 -35.88 -15.84 -14.65
CA GLN A 682 -35.36 -14.61 -14.05
C GLN A 682 -36.04 -13.33 -14.57
N VAL A 683 -37.19 -13.45 -15.25
CA VAL A 683 -37.76 -12.33 -16.00
C VAL A 683 -38.49 -11.34 -15.10
N PHE A 684 -38.05 -10.07 -15.14
CA PHE A 684 -38.82 -8.93 -14.65
C PHE A 684 -38.66 -7.76 -15.61
N ASN A 685 -39.71 -6.96 -15.74
CA ASN A 685 -39.79 -5.86 -16.71
C ASN A 685 -40.38 -4.56 -16.13
N VAL A 686 -40.63 -4.57 -14.82
CA VAL A 686 -40.96 -3.40 -14.02
C VAL A 686 -40.06 -3.41 -12.79
N ALA A 687 -39.29 -2.33 -12.58
CA ALA A 687 -38.36 -2.24 -11.46
C ALA A 687 -38.68 -1.05 -10.55
N THR A 688 -38.88 -1.31 -9.26
CA THR A 688 -38.86 -0.30 -8.19
C THR A 688 -37.48 -0.27 -7.54
N VAL A 689 -37.01 0.91 -7.13
CA VAL A 689 -35.67 1.08 -6.56
C VAL A 689 -35.74 1.72 -5.18
N TYR A 690 -35.05 1.12 -4.21
CA TYR A 690 -34.89 1.65 -2.86
C TYR A 690 -33.43 1.59 -2.42
N GLY A 691 -33.03 2.50 -1.52
CA GLY A 691 -31.75 2.41 -0.81
C GLY A 691 -31.93 1.80 0.58
N GLU A 692 -31.03 0.90 0.98
CA GLU A 692 -30.96 0.37 2.34
C GLU A 692 -30.33 1.37 3.32
N LYS A 693 -30.86 1.43 4.55
CA LYS A 693 -30.19 2.09 5.70
C LYS A 693 -29.70 1.03 6.67
N SER A 694 -28.55 1.29 7.29
CA SER A 694 -27.93 0.43 8.31
C SER A 694 -28.74 0.27 9.61
N ASP A 695 -29.86 0.98 9.77
CA ASP A 695 -30.62 1.06 11.04
C ASP A 695 -32.09 0.64 10.95
N SER A 696 -32.51 -0.07 9.90
CA SER A 696 -33.88 -0.58 9.73
C SER A 696 -35.00 0.47 9.72
N SER A 697 -34.68 1.73 9.37
CA SER A 697 -35.66 2.80 9.09
C SER A 697 -35.67 3.22 7.60
N GLN A 698 -36.83 3.61 7.06
CA GLN A 698 -37.09 3.73 5.62
C GLN A 698 -36.30 4.81 4.84
N ALA A 699 -36.22 4.55 3.52
CA ALA A 699 -35.34 5.05 2.44
C ALA A 699 -35.14 6.56 2.26
N SER A 700 -33.90 6.95 1.88
CA SER A 700 -33.53 8.30 1.41
C SER A 700 -33.43 8.44 -0.12
N LEU A 701 -33.42 7.34 -0.88
CA LEU A 701 -33.24 7.33 -2.34
C LEU A 701 -34.51 6.84 -3.07
N THR A 702 -34.99 7.64 -4.04
CA THR A 702 -36.14 7.30 -4.92
C THR A 702 -35.85 7.76 -6.36
N LEU A 703 -36.57 7.20 -7.34
CA LEU A 703 -36.48 7.61 -8.77
C LEU A 703 -37.18 8.96 -9.08
N ARG A 704 -37.59 9.71 -8.05
CA ARG A 704 -38.37 10.95 -8.20
C ARG A 704 -37.68 12.00 -9.06
N GLU A 705 -36.40 12.28 -8.80
CA GLU A 705 -35.68 13.34 -9.53
C GLU A 705 -35.46 12.96 -10.99
N ALA A 706 -35.14 11.68 -11.26
CA ALA A 706 -35.09 11.17 -12.63
C ALA A 706 -36.47 11.25 -13.32
N TYR A 707 -37.57 10.97 -12.62
CA TYR A 707 -38.91 11.17 -13.18
C TYR A 707 -39.19 12.63 -13.55
N LEU A 708 -38.79 13.60 -12.71
CA LEU A 708 -38.97 15.02 -13.00
C LEU A 708 -38.13 15.47 -14.21
N ASP A 709 -36.90 14.98 -14.34
CA ASP A 709 -36.06 15.22 -15.53
C ASP A 709 -36.72 14.65 -16.80
N GLN A 710 -37.27 13.42 -16.72
CA GLN A 710 -38.06 12.85 -17.81
C GLN A 710 -39.26 13.74 -18.19
N GLN A 711 -40.02 14.25 -17.22
CA GLN A 711 -41.15 15.15 -17.47
C GLN A 711 -40.69 16.45 -18.13
N GLN A 712 -39.56 17.02 -17.70
CA GLN A 712 -38.99 18.22 -18.29
C GLN A 712 -38.54 18.00 -19.75
N ARG A 713 -37.98 16.83 -20.06
CA ARG A 713 -37.58 16.45 -21.42
C ARG A 713 -38.76 16.12 -22.33
N GLY A 714 -39.91 15.75 -21.76
CA GLY A 714 -41.10 15.29 -22.50
C GLY A 714 -40.92 13.91 -23.17
N LYS A 715 -39.86 13.18 -22.83
CA LYS A 715 -39.53 11.85 -23.36
C LYS A 715 -38.70 11.06 -22.34
N PRO A 716 -38.67 9.72 -22.39
CA PRO A 716 -37.84 8.88 -21.53
C PRO A 716 -36.37 9.34 -21.51
N ILE A 717 -35.72 9.24 -20.34
CA ILE A 717 -34.28 9.57 -20.21
C ILE A 717 -33.44 8.63 -21.08
N ILE A 718 -33.72 7.32 -20.99
CA ILE A 718 -33.25 6.29 -21.90
C ILE A 718 -34.46 5.78 -22.68
N GLU A 719 -34.34 5.74 -24.01
CA GLU A 719 -35.40 5.29 -24.90
C GLU A 719 -35.82 3.85 -24.57
N GLY A 720 -37.13 3.61 -24.50
CA GLY A 720 -37.71 2.31 -24.10
C GLY A 720 -37.76 2.04 -22.59
N PHE A 721 -37.23 2.95 -21.76
CA PHE A 721 -37.19 2.83 -20.30
C PHE A 721 -37.89 3.99 -19.57
N PRO A 722 -39.20 4.21 -19.76
CA PRO A 722 -39.91 5.28 -19.08
C PRO A 722 -40.02 5.02 -17.58
N ILE A 723 -39.94 6.08 -16.79
CA ILE A 723 -40.31 6.08 -15.38
C ILE A 723 -41.80 6.41 -15.28
N VAL A 724 -42.54 5.56 -14.56
CA VAL A 724 -43.98 5.70 -14.30
C VAL A 724 -44.26 5.72 -12.80
N ILE A 725 -45.46 6.17 -12.43
CA ILE A 725 -45.97 6.08 -11.07
C ILE A 725 -46.79 4.80 -10.98
N LEU A 726 -46.35 3.82 -10.17
CA LEU A 726 -47.09 2.58 -9.95
C LEU A 726 -48.20 2.75 -8.94
N ASN A 727 -47.92 3.42 -7.82
CA ASN A 727 -48.87 3.61 -6.73
C ASN A 727 -48.90 5.05 -6.22
N SER A 728 -50.10 5.46 -5.76
CA SER A 728 -50.36 6.75 -5.14
C SER A 728 -49.85 6.86 -3.68
N THR A 729 -49.31 5.76 -3.14
CA THR A 729 -48.65 5.65 -1.83
C THR A 729 -47.40 4.78 -1.94
N ALA A 730 -46.21 5.35 -1.78
CA ALA A 730 -44.97 4.59 -1.55
C ALA A 730 -45.12 3.71 -0.30
N ASN A 731 -44.57 2.48 -0.35
CA ASN A 731 -44.72 1.46 0.68
C ASN A 731 -44.32 2.03 2.05
N LYS A 732 -45.31 2.30 2.91
CA LYS A 732 -45.09 2.84 4.25
C LYS A 732 -44.65 1.69 5.15
N GLU A 733 -43.60 1.94 5.93
CA GLU A 733 -43.23 1.10 7.06
C GLU A 733 -44.49 0.73 7.86
N GLN A 734 -44.74 -0.57 7.95
CA GLN A 734 -45.76 -1.18 8.80
C GLN A 734 -47.21 -0.74 8.53
N LYS A 735 -47.95 -1.55 7.75
CA LYS A 735 -49.38 -1.80 8.09
C LYS A 735 -49.44 -2.58 9.41
N ASN A 736 -49.06 -1.98 10.54
CA ASN A 736 -49.17 -2.63 11.84
C ASN A 736 -50.50 -2.32 12.49
N TYR A 737 -51.18 -3.40 12.89
CA TYR A 737 -52.34 -3.47 13.78
C TYR A 737 -52.06 -2.95 15.21
N TYR A 738 -50.99 -2.18 15.43
CA TYR A 738 -50.60 -1.66 16.75
C TYR A 738 -50.43 -0.15 16.70
N THR A 739 -51.18 0.50 17.59
CA THR A 739 -51.29 1.94 17.78
C THR A 739 -50.01 2.54 18.36
N ASN A 740 -49.67 3.73 17.84
CA ASN A 740 -48.70 4.70 18.34
C ASN A 740 -47.22 4.32 18.30
N ILE A 741 -46.59 4.65 17.16
CA ILE A 741 -45.18 5.06 17.13
C ILE A 741 -45.07 6.32 16.26
N THR A 742 -44.25 7.25 16.73
CA THR A 742 -44.00 8.59 16.18
C THR A 742 -43.57 8.54 14.70
N LYS A 743 -44.25 9.32 13.85
CA LYS A 743 -43.89 9.52 12.44
C LYS A 743 -42.49 10.14 12.33
N ILE A 744 -41.53 9.41 11.78
CA ILE A 744 -40.20 9.91 11.42
C ILE A 744 -39.96 9.59 9.94
N ALA A 745 -40.30 10.54 9.05
CA ALA A 745 -39.76 10.80 7.69
C ALA A 745 -40.78 11.62 6.87
N SER A 746 -40.28 12.52 6.00
CA SER A 746 -41.10 13.30 5.08
C SER A 746 -41.72 12.40 4.01
N SER A 747 -43.04 12.41 3.94
CA SER A 747 -43.86 11.64 3.02
C SER A 747 -43.74 12.12 1.57
N ASN A 748 -42.90 11.50 0.75
CA ASN A 748 -43.11 11.49 -0.70
C ASN A 748 -44.04 10.32 -1.00
N SER A 749 -45.29 10.64 -1.34
CA SER A 749 -46.37 9.66 -1.42
C SER A 749 -46.36 8.81 -2.68
N LEU A 750 -45.49 9.01 -3.67
CA LEU A 750 -45.60 8.28 -4.94
C LEU A 750 -44.52 7.19 -5.06
N GLU A 751 -44.93 6.01 -5.50
CA GLU A 751 -44.03 4.92 -5.87
C GLU A 751 -43.69 5.02 -7.35
N PHE A 752 -42.40 5.18 -7.65
CA PHE A 752 -41.90 5.28 -9.02
C PHE A 752 -41.28 3.95 -9.44
N ALA A 753 -41.54 3.54 -10.68
CA ALA A 753 -40.90 2.37 -11.28
C ALA A 753 -40.46 2.65 -12.71
N ILE A 754 -39.48 1.88 -13.15
CA ILE A 754 -38.97 1.87 -14.52
C ILE A 754 -39.66 0.72 -15.25
N LEU A 755 -40.19 0.99 -16.43
CA LEU A 755 -40.69 -0.05 -17.33
C LEU A 755 -39.61 -0.41 -18.35
N ASP A 756 -39.47 -1.68 -18.68
CA ASP A 756 -38.76 -2.12 -19.89
C ASP A 756 -39.80 -2.41 -20.97
N GLU A 757 -40.12 -1.41 -21.81
CA GLU A 757 -41.13 -1.55 -22.87
C GLU A 757 -40.79 -2.68 -23.85
N PHE A 758 -39.51 -2.93 -24.07
CA PHE A 758 -39.04 -4.00 -24.94
C PHE A 758 -39.38 -5.36 -24.32
N SER A 759 -39.03 -5.58 -23.05
CA SER A 759 -39.32 -6.84 -22.34
C SER A 759 -40.82 -7.05 -22.15
N ILE A 760 -41.59 -6.00 -21.86
CA ILE A 760 -43.06 -6.07 -21.78
C ILE A 760 -43.66 -6.60 -23.10
N ASN A 761 -43.18 -6.11 -24.26
CA ASN A 761 -43.63 -6.59 -25.56
C ASN A 761 -43.21 -8.04 -25.86
N LEU A 762 -42.04 -8.48 -25.36
CA LEU A 762 -41.61 -9.88 -25.45
C LEU A 762 -42.53 -10.78 -24.62
N GLU A 763 -42.88 -10.34 -23.41
CA GLU A 763 -43.75 -11.03 -22.45
C GLU A 763 -45.26 -10.79 -22.68
N GLN A 764 -45.63 -10.47 -23.93
CA GLN A 764 -47.02 -10.34 -24.37
C GLN A 764 -47.85 -9.32 -23.58
N GLY A 765 -47.21 -8.26 -23.08
CA GLY A 765 -47.83 -7.21 -22.29
C GLY A 765 -47.92 -7.51 -20.79
N LYS A 766 -47.39 -8.65 -20.33
CA LYS A 766 -47.38 -9.00 -18.90
C LYS A 766 -46.37 -8.14 -18.15
N LEU A 767 -46.83 -7.43 -17.12
CA LEU A 767 -45.97 -6.73 -16.18
C LEU A 767 -45.48 -7.72 -15.11
N ILE A 768 -44.16 -7.77 -14.91
CA ILE A 768 -43.50 -8.62 -13.93
C ILE A 768 -42.58 -7.73 -13.10
N GLU A 769 -42.96 -7.53 -11.84
CA GLU A 769 -42.36 -6.54 -10.95
C GLU A 769 -41.22 -7.15 -10.13
N LYS A 770 -40.13 -6.40 -9.96
CA LYS A 770 -39.06 -6.67 -9.00
C LYS A 770 -38.68 -5.39 -8.27
N THR A 771 -38.34 -5.54 -6.99
CA THR A 771 -37.73 -4.49 -6.20
C THR A 771 -36.22 -4.65 -6.18
N ILE A 772 -35.50 -3.59 -6.51
CA ILE A 772 -34.04 -3.50 -6.51
C ILE A 772 -33.61 -2.68 -5.30
N SER A 773 -32.81 -3.29 -4.43
CA SER A 773 -32.18 -2.63 -3.29
C SER A 773 -30.76 -2.19 -3.68
N MET A 774 -30.35 -0.98 -3.32
CA MET A 774 -29.02 -0.44 -3.62
C MET A 774 -28.30 -0.06 -2.32
N ASN A 775 -27.18 -0.74 -2.06
CA ASN A 775 -26.41 -0.60 -0.82
C ASN A 775 -25.23 0.37 -0.97
N ASP A 776 -24.67 0.47 -2.18
CA ASP A 776 -23.48 1.28 -2.48
C ASP A 776 -23.81 2.73 -2.88
N ILE A 777 -25.10 3.08 -3.00
CA ILE A 777 -25.59 4.39 -3.42
C ILE A 777 -26.29 5.04 -2.22
N ALA A 778 -25.56 5.17 -1.11
CA ALA A 778 -26.01 5.96 0.02
C ALA A 778 -25.58 7.42 -0.21
N PRO A 779 -26.49 8.39 -0.19
CA PRO A 779 -26.08 9.78 -0.19
C PRO A 779 -25.38 10.06 1.15
N PHE A 780 -24.06 10.30 1.11
CA PHE A 780 -23.26 10.56 2.29
C PHE A 780 -23.72 11.87 2.96
N GLU A 781 -24.03 11.83 4.26
CA GLU A 781 -24.15 13.05 5.06
C GLU A 781 -22.76 13.56 5.41
N GLU A 782 -22.35 14.68 4.81
CA GLU A 782 -21.11 15.35 5.21
C GLU A 782 -21.43 16.33 6.36
N GLY A 783 -21.06 15.95 7.59
CA GLY A 783 -21.17 16.84 8.76
C GLY A 783 -22.59 17.10 9.26
N GLY A 784 -23.52 16.14 9.10
CA GLY A 784 -24.89 16.24 9.64
C GLY A 784 -25.78 17.26 8.94
N LYS A 785 -25.45 17.66 7.70
CA LYS A 785 -26.28 18.52 6.85
C LYS A 785 -27.05 17.69 5.83
N ALA A 786 -28.29 18.10 5.55
CA ALA A 786 -29.11 17.50 4.49
C ALA A 786 -28.42 17.60 3.12
N ILE A 787 -28.46 16.50 2.35
CA ILE A 787 -27.89 16.39 1.00
C ILE A 787 -28.52 17.43 0.06
N SER A 788 -27.72 18.07 -0.79
CA SER A 788 -28.20 19.08 -1.75
C SER A 788 -29.15 18.47 -2.79
N ASP A 789 -30.03 19.30 -3.38
CA ASP A 789 -30.94 18.88 -4.46
C ASP A 789 -30.16 18.34 -5.68
N GLU A 790 -29.00 18.92 -5.97
CA GLU A 790 -28.11 18.51 -7.07
C GLU A 790 -27.52 17.11 -6.82
N GLU A 791 -27.06 16.83 -5.60
CA GLU A 791 -26.50 15.52 -5.27
C GLU A 791 -27.61 14.45 -5.22
N ARG A 792 -28.79 14.78 -4.69
CA ARG A 792 -29.98 13.91 -4.78
C ARG A 792 -30.35 13.56 -6.22
N SER A 793 -30.34 14.54 -7.12
CA SER A 793 -30.63 14.32 -8.55
C SER A 793 -29.60 13.39 -9.20
N LYS A 794 -28.32 13.59 -8.89
CA LYS A 794 -27.23 12.72 -9.36
C LYS A 794 -27.36 11.28 -8.87
N GLN A 795 -27.63 11.08 -7.58
CA GLN A 795 -27.83 9.74 -7.01
C GLN A 795 -29.08 9.04 -7.59
N SER A 796 -30.18 9.78 -7.79
CA SER A 796 -31.38 9.27 -8.46
C SER A 796 -31.12 8.83 -9.90
N MET A 797 -30.27 9.55 -10.64
CA MET A 797 -29.86 9.20 -12.00
C MET A 797 -28.94 7.97 -12.04
N ILE A 798 -28.02 7.83 -11.08
CA ILE A 798 -27.17 6.62 -10.96
C ILE A 798 -28.04 5.40 -10.70
N ALA A 799 -28.97 5.51 -9.76
CA ALA A 799 -29.92 4.44 -9.44
C ALA A 799 -30.81 4.07 -10.64
N TYR A 800 -31.31 5.06 -11.38
CA TYR A 800 -32.06 4.82 -12.62
C TYR A 800 -31.25 4.02 -13.63
N LYS A 801 -29.99 4.41 -13.90
CA LYS A 801 -29.13 3.71 -14.86
C LYS A 801 -28.81 2.28 -14.42
N ALA A 802 -28.47 2.07 -13.15
CA ALA A 802 -28.19 0.75 -12.60
C ALA A 802 -29.42 -0.18 -12.71
N ALA A 803 -30.61 0.31 -12.38
CA ALA A 803 -31.84 -0.46 -12.52
C ALA A 803 -32.20 -0.77 -13.98
N VAL A 804 -31.93 0.13 -14.93
CA VAL A 804 -32.07 -0.15 -16.38
C VAL A 804 -31.14 -1.28 -16.82
N LYS A 805 -29.91 -1.37 -16.30
CA LYS A 805 -28.99 -2.48 -16.60
C LYS A 805 -29.55 -3.82 -16.11
N GLN A 806 -30.04 -3.85 -14.87
CA GLN A 806 -30.67 -5.06 -14.33
C GLN A 806 -31.92 -5.47 -15.11
N LEU A 807 -32.75 -4.52 -15.55
CA LEU A 807 -33.91 -4.81 -16.41
C LEU A 807 -33.50 -5.45 -17.75
N LYS A 808 -32.42 -4.97 -18.38
CA LYS A 808 -31.88 -5.57 -19.61
C LYS A 808 -31.36 -6.99 -19.39
N SER A 809 -30.64 -7.21 -18.28
CA SER A 809 -30.13 -8.53 -17.86
C SER A 809 -31.25 -9.54 -17.60
N ALA A 810 -32.36 -9.07 -17.05
CA ALA A 810 -33.53 -9.87 -16.70
C ALA A 810 -34.47 -10.15 -17.88
N ARG A 811 -34.10 -9.85 -19.12
CA ARG A 811 -34.90 -10.25 -20.27
C ARG A 811 -34.87 -11.76 -20.42
N ARG A 812 -35.94 -12.34 -20.98
CA ARG A 812 -35.94 -13.76 -21.34
C ARG A 812 -34.77 -14.09 -22.25
N ARG A 813 -34.28 -15.33 -22.19
CA ARG A 813 -33.12 -15.78 -22.96
C ARG A 813 -33.52 -16.90 -23.90
N ASP A 814 -33.00 -16.87 -25.12
CA ASP A 814 -33.10 -17.96 -26.07
C ASP A 814 -31.68 -18.46 -26.31
N VAL A 815 -31.38 -19.66 -25.83
CA VAL A 815 -30.04 -20.24 -25.81
C VAL A 815 -29.97 -21.38 -26.81
N ILE A 816 -29.08 -21.27 -27.80
CA ILE A 816 -28.88 -22.29 -28.83
C ILE A 816 -27.55 -22.98 -28.55
N ARG A 817 -27.55 -24.29 -28.33
CA ARG A 817 -26.30 -25.06 -28.22
C ARG A 817 -26.11 -25.89 -29.48
N VAL A 818 -24.94 -25.75 -30.09
CA VAL A 818 -24.54 -26.45 -31.32
C VAL A 818 -23.24 -27.18 -31.09
N ARG A 819 -23.17 -28.44 -31.55
CA ARG A 819 -21.93 -29.22 -31.50
C ARG A 819 -21.23 -29.20 -32.86
N ILE A 820 -19.94 -28.88 -32.86
CA ILE A 820 -19.05 -28.86 -34.02
C ILE A 820 -17.80 -29.71 -33.74
N GLY A 821 -17.00 -29.95 -34.80
CA GLY A 821 -15.68 -30.59 -34.70
C GLY A 821 -14.61 -29.64 -34.19
N GLU A 822 -13.51 -29.48 -34.95
CA GLU A 822 -12.40 -28.57 -34.65
C GLU A 822 -12.88 -27.09 -34.57
N LEU A 823 -12.46 -26.39 -33.51
CA LEU A 823 -12.66 -24.97 -33.33
C LEU A 823 -11.48 -24.20 -33.93
N PRO A 824 -11.71 -23.21 -34.81
CA PRO A 824 -10.65 -22.30 -35.25
C PRO A 824 -10.05 -21.52 -34.08
N CYS A 825 -8.74 -21.35 -34.09
CA CYS A 825 -8.05 -20.73 -32.94
C CYS A 825 -8.35 -19.23 -32.76
N ASP A 826 -8.68 -18.52 -33.86
CA ASP A 826 -9.03 -17.10 -33.82
C ASP A 826 -10.48 -16.83 -33.35
N LEU A 827 -11.22 -17.87 -32.98
CA LEU A 827 -12.59 -17.78 -32.49
C LEU A 827 -12.63 -17.86 -30.96
N ASN A 828 -13.23 -16.85 -30.32
CA ASN A 828 -13.39 -16.80 -28.87
C ASN A 828 -14.83 -16.44 -28.46
N VAL A 829 -15.16 -16.58 -27.16
CA VAL A 829 -16.42 -16.08 -26.61
C VAL A 829 -16.57 -14.58 -26.86
N LEU A 830 -17.81 -14.10 -27.00
CA LEU A 830 -18.20 -12.73 -27.37
C LEU A 830 -17.94 -12.35 -28.84
N ASP A 831 -17.36 -13.23 -29.66
CA ASP A 831 -17.35 -13.07 -31.11
C ASP A 831 -18.72 -13.35 -31.72
N ARG A 832 -18.96 -12.79 -32.92
CA ARG A 832 -20.17 -13.08 -33.70
C ARG A 832 -19.89 -14.00 -34.88
N VAL A 833 -20.78 -14.97 -35.08
CA VAL A 833 -20.73 -15.94 -36.18
C VAL A 833 -22.08 -16.00 -36.89
N TYR A 834 -22.06 -16.39 -38.17
CA TYR A 834 -23.27 -16.61 -38.94
C TYR A 834 -23.81 -18.01 -38.64
N PHE A 835 -25.08 -18.12 -38.25
CA PHE A 835 -25.70 -19.41 -37.96
C PHE A 835 -26.80 -19.71 -38.98
N ASP A 836 -26.56 -20.71 -39.83
CA ASP A 836 -27.48 -21.16 -40.88
C ASP A 836 -28.00 -22.56 -40.58
N TYR A 837 -29.25 -22.62 -40.13
CA TYR A 837 -29.91 -23.87 -39.78
C TYR A 837 -31.28 -23.96 -40.46
N HIS A 838 -31.53 -25.07 -41.17
CA HIS A 838 -32.64 -25.18 -42.12
C HIS A 838 -34.02 -24.94 -41.49
N ASN A 839 -34.17 -25.16 -40.18
CA ASN A 839 -35.41 -24.96 -39.44
C ASN A 839 -35.38 -23.76 -38.46
N TYR A 840 -34.37 -22.87 -38.53
CA TYR A 840 -34.19 -21.82 -37.52
C TYR A 840 -35.41 -20.88 -37.42
N VAL A 841 -36.02 -20.50 -38.55
CA VAL A 841 -37.21 -19.63 -38.58
C VAL A 841 -38.41 -20.33 -37.93
N THR A 842 -38.56 -21.64 -38.16
CA THR A 842 -39.63 -22.49 -37.63
C THR A 842 -39.46 -22.77 -36.13
N LEU A 843 -38.24 -22.74 -35.59
CA LEU A 843 -37.95 -22.91 -34.15
C LEU A 843 -38.53 -21.77 -33.29
N PHE A 844 -38.85 -20.64 -33.91
CA PHE A 844 -39.51 -19.50 -33.27
C PHE A 844 -40.99 -19.37 -33.68
N ASP A 845 -41.69 -20.43 -34.12
CA ASP A 845 -43.05 -20.32 -34.70
C ASP A 845 -44.18 -19.83 -33.78
N LYS A 846 -43.91 -19.52 -32.50
CA LYS A 846 -44.84 -18.84 -31.56
C LYS A 846 -44.35 -17.47 -31.07
N CYS A 847 -43.32 -16.94 -31.72
CA CYS A 847 -42.67 -15.67 -31.42
C CYS A 847 -43.61 -14.50 -31.75
N SER A 848 -43.71 -13.54 -30.82
CA SER A 848 -44.49 -12.31 -31.02
C SER A 848 -44.02 -11.57 -32.29
N ARG A 849 -44.86 -10.71 -32.89
CA ARG A 849 -44.48 -9.91 -34.07
C ARG A 849 -43.14 -9.18 -33.88
N TYR A 850 -42.87 -8.77 -32.64
CA TYR A 850 -41.66 -8.07 -32.25
C TYR A 850 -40.45 -9.00 -32.13
N CYS A 851 -40.63 -10.17 -31.50
CA CYS A 851 -39.62 -11.23 -31.47
C CYS A 851 -39.20 -11.65 -32.90
N LYS A 852 -40.13 -11.72 -33.86
CA LYS A 852 -39.83 -12.02 -35.28
C LYS A 852 -38.99 -10.92 -35.95
N LYS A 853 -39.14 -9.66 -35.52
CA LYS A 853 -38.34 -8.53 -36.01
C LYS A 853 -36.88 -8.64 -35.54
N ILE A 854 -36.65 -9.08 -34.30
CA ILE A 854 -35.29 -9.27 -33.75
C ILE A 854 -34.59 -10.42 -34.48
N TYR A 855 -35.25 -11.57 -34.60
CA TYR A 855 -34.67 -12.74 -35.26
C TYR A 855 -34.49 -12.58 -36.78
N GLY A 856 -35.33 -11.77 -37.43
CA GLY A 856 -35.19 -11.47 -38.86
C GLY A 856 -34.27 -10.30 -39.20
N ALA A 857 -33.64 -9.65 -38.20
CA ALA A 857 -32.77 -8.48 -38.44
C ALA A 857 -31.37 -8.87 -38.94
N SER A 858 -30.84 -10.00 -38.47
CA SER A 858 -29.57 -10.59 -38.89
C SER A 858 -29.55 -12.06 -38.48
N ASP A 859 -28.85 -12.92 -39.20
CA ASP A 859 -28.58 -14.32 -38.81
C ASP A 859 -27.27 -14.45 -38.00
N ASP A 860 -26.67 -13.33 -37.58
CA ASP A 860 -25.46 -13.32 -36.74
C ASP A 860 -25.81 -13.56 -35.26
N PHE A 861 -25.03 -14.40 -34.57
CA PHE A 861 -25.18 -14.70 -33.15
C PHE A 861 -23.85 -14.53 -32.43
N TYR A 862 -23.90 -14.06 -31.18
CA TYR A 862 -22.77 -14.08 -30.27
C TYR A 862 -22.51 -15.49 -29.75
N ILE A 863 -21.25 -15.86 -29.60
CA ILE A 863 -20.83 -17.05 -28.87
C ILE A 863 -20.73 -16.67 -27.39
N THR A 864 -21.60 -17.15 -26.53
CA THR A 864 -21.59 -16.80 -25.10
C THR A 864 -20.85 -17.82 -24.24
N GLN A 865 -20.62 -19.03 -24.77
CA GLN A 865 -19.84 -20.06 -24.10
C GLN A 865 -19.25 -21.02 -25.12
N ILE A 866 -18.04 -21.53 -24.83
CA ILE A 866 -17.36 -22.56 -25.62
C ILE A 866 -16.96 -23.67 -24.66
N GLU A 867 -17.49 -24.88 -24.89
CA GLU A 867 -17.05 -26.09 -24.19
C GLU A 867 -16.24 -26.94 -25.16
N THR A 868 -14.94 -27.04 -24.95
CA THR A 868 -14.04 -27.86 -25.75
C THR A 868 -13.77 -29.18 -25.03
N SER A 869 -13.80 -30.28 -25.76
CA SER A 869 -13.48 -31.61 -25.26
C SER A 869 -12.62 -32.38 -26.26
N PHE A 870 -11.71 -33.18 -25.74
CA PHE A 870 -10.86 -34.09 -26.48
C PHE A 870 -11.07 -35.49 -25.95
N ASP A 871 -11.37 -36.43 -26.82
CA ASP A 871 -11.57 -37.82 -26.44
C ASP A 871 -10.25 -38.56 -26.14
N ASN A 872 -10.32 -39.88 -25.93
CA ASN A 872 -9.13 -40.72 -25.69
C ASN A 872 -8.13 -40.74 -26.85
N ASN A 873 -8.57 -40.40 -28.07
CA ASN A 873 -7.72 -40.29 -29.24
C ASN A 873 -7.30 -38.84 -29.52
N LEU A 874 -7.60 -37.93 -28.57
CA LEU A 874 -7.39 -36.49 -28.67
C LEU A 874 -8.14 -35.85 -29.84
N VAL A 875 -9.27 -36.45 -30.24
CA VAL A 875 -10.15 -35.87 -31.27
C VAL A 875 -10.98 -34.76 -30.64
N GLU A 876 -10.86 -33.57 -31.21
CA GLU A 876 -11.54 -32.37 -30.73
C GLU A 876 -13.04 -32.37 -31.05
N THR A 877 -13.85 -31.97 -30.08
CA THR A 877 -15.27 -31.66 -30.23
C THR A 877 -15.61 -30.45 -29.40
N ASN A 878 -16.40 -29.53 -29.96
CA ASN A 878 -16.78 -28.29 -29.31
C ASN A 878 -18.30 -28.14 -29.24
N VAL A 879 -18.79 -27.62 -28.12
CA VAL A 879 -20.17 -27.15 -27.98
C VAL A 879 -20.13 -25.63 -27.85
N LEU A 880 -20.74 -24.95 -28.81
CA LEU A 880 -20.91 -23.50 -28.79
C LEU A 880 -22.30 -23.17 -28.29
N THR A 881 -22.36 -22.27 -27.32
CA THR A 881 -23.60 -21.64 -26.87
C THR A 881 -23.76 -20.31 -27.60
N LEU A 882 -24.84 -20.16 -28.36
CA LEU A 882 -25.12 -19.01 -29.21
C LEU A 882 -26.33 -18.22 -28.68
N SER A 883 -26.22 -16.89 -28.72
CA SER A 883 -27.30 -15.96 -28.33
C SER A 883 -27.36 -14.76 -29.29
N LYS A 884 -28.55 -14.16 -29.43
CA LYS A 884 -28.73 -12.89 -30.18
C LYS A 884 -28.29 -11.67 -29.39
N GLU A 885 -28.36 -11.74 -28.07
CA GLU A 885 -28.01 -10.66 -27.15
C GLU A 885 -27.01 -11.17 -26.12
N LEU A 886 -26.12 -10.27 -25.68
CA LEU A 886 -25.24 -10.54 -24.55
C LEU A 886 -25.98 -10.22 -23.26
N HIS A 887 -25.82 -11.07 -22.25
CA HIS A 887 -26.48 -10.93 -20.95
C HIS A 887 -25.47 -11.10 -19.84
N ARG A 888 -25.45 -10.18 -18.87
CA ARG A 888 -24.73 -10.36 -17.59
C ARG A 888 -25.68 -10.98 -16.59
N ASP A 889 -25.22 -11.92 -15.77
CA ASP A 889 -26.04 -12.45 -14.69
C ASP A 889 -26.27 -11.41 -13.59
N GLY A 890 -27.47 -11.43 -13.00
CA GLY A 890 -27.95 -10.38 -12.11
C GLY A 890 -27.25 -10.30 -10.75
N ASP A 891 -26.47 -11.30 -10.37
CA ASP A 891 -25.63 -11.28 -9.16
C ASP A 891 -24.34 -10.45 -9.34
N ASN A 892 -24.03 -10.07 -10.59
CA ASN A 892 -22.88 -9.24 -10.97
C ASN A 892 -23.27 -7.76 -11.22
N TYR A 893 -24.33 -7.23 -10.58
CA TYR A 893 -24.85 -5.86 -10.79
C TYR A 893 -25.32 -5.13 -9.53
#